data_AF-A0AAP9DSE6-F1
#
_entry.id   AF-A0AAP9DSE6-F1
#
_cell.length_a   1.000
_cell.length_b   1.000
_cell.length_c   1.000
_cell.angle_alpha   90.00
_cell.angle_beta   90.00
_cell.angle_gamma   90.00
#
_symmetry.space_group_name_H-M   'P 1'
#
loop_
_entity.id
_entity.type
_entity.pdbx_description
1 polymer ?
#
loop_
_entity_poly.entity_id
_entity_poly.type
_entity_poly.pdbx_seq_one_letter_code
_entity_poly.pdbx_strand_id
1 'polypeptide(L)'
;MRQQAWLKWTSILLAAAIAAGSPAGFAAAAQSKLPMEGATETRVANALAMEELAPSVAPLGAEVDLPSAAAESADAGISEPQPRSLKSETRTDGQYSMAELNSLSYEELTDLLVSIEWRKIPELFKYNDDTRLFYTDENRVQAIVDRLQESGSRFTPEDEQGILTLVEVLRSGYYLGYYNKELSQLNEPAYREKMLPAIKAIMENPAFAWGTDVQNKVIGATGRMISNSTVDPDIVNRLTGLVRSFVDRVDALSDDYEASSAFHEVLKGVGYVLMWRMDEPDREAAFKGTIDAYMDQLFRMAQHGPTSEDKLWLTNNAIYYAGSLGRYYSEPQQANRVLTDVMQTVPALGELYFVAADQIAQHYAGMDAYGRPVDIDVLKQRGKEQYLPQRTEFDDGKFVFQTGSQLSEEQLQRLYWAAKEVQAQFHRVIGSDQPLEQGNPDDVLTVVIYNNPDEYRMNKYLYGYSTDNGGIYIEPDGTFFTYDRTIDQSIYSLEELFRHEFTHYLQGRYEVPGMWGQGPLYKTGLMQWFDEGGAEFFAGATRTEGIQPRKSVVGNLRNDGPGERFSVADTVNSQYGAWKFYDYSFALYNYLYHQDFMTLDRIHHAIRFNDANAYEGQLAAMSGEAHTNDSYQHSIEEQVARYDSLTVPLVSDDYLLTLEPKPVGDIYSEIAAVAGLQDSSTHERESRFFRSFELRGTYIGGTAEGKEQDWHTMNSLTDGFLQALSEQPWNGYKTVTGYFTNYRVDHEGRFVYDVVFHGKLPADGDAGKNPDDNGVQLPDGGTGNEGNEGAEDGGHDGGQPNADHEPNDSWEQAVPLDGTGAPVSGKLSDTDRVDVYRFDAAKAEQWNIELETEQAQSVAWVVHHESDLNNYAAYPTQVEGTSVAGSVDAVPGTYYVYVYTVGNGEQSYRLVVQPGTGQVQEPDLPPFEETEPNDTPETANGPVPAGRPVIGTLNGCDKQDVFIIDVDQPAELQIELERQLGSGVNWLLYREGDTARPLLYPSEMEGNRMSGGFAAEAGRYHLYVYKYTDEDIHYTLQVQH
;
A
#
# COMPACT_ATOMS: atom_id res chain seq x y z
N MET A 1 -2.96 18.99 28.89
CA MET A 1 -2.29 17.70 28.65
C MET A 1 -2.05 17.42 27.15
N ARG A 2 -2.53 18.24 26.20
CA ARG A 2 -2.41 18.07 24.74
C ARG A 2 -0.99 18.22 24.13
N GLN A 3 0.10 18.00 24.87
CA GLN A 3 1.48 18.27 24.40
C GLN A 3 2.44 17.07 24.35
N GLN A 4 2.08 15.90 24.90
CA GLN A 4 2.96 14.72 24.88
C GLN A 4 2.60 13.67 23.83
N ALA A 5 1.36 13.62 23.31
CA ALA A 5 0.96 12.66 22.28
C ALA A 5 1.60 12.96 20.90
N TRP A 6 1.64 14.24 20.51
CA TRP A 6 2.31 14.70 19.28
C TRP A 6 3.83 14.46 19.28
N LEU A 7 4.44 14.23 20.47
CA LEU A 7 5.86 13.92 20.63
C LEU A 7 6.18 12.41 20.52
N LYS A 8 5.39 11.64 19.76
CA LYS A 8 5.70 10.24 19.38
C LYS A 8 5.45 9.88 17.92
N TRP A 9 4.51 10.53 17.23
CA TRP A 9 4.07 10.08 15.91
C TRP A 9 5.07 10.38 14.78
N THR A 10 5.74 11.53 14.81
CA THR A 10 6.82 11.83 13.87
C THR A 10 8.11 11.01 14.13
N SER A 11 8.16 10.19 15.20
CA SER A 11 9.22 9.19 15.38
C SER A 11 9.08 8.00 14.42
N ILE A 12 7.85 7.63 14.04
CA ILE A 12 7.55 6.38 13.31
C ILE A 12 7.78 6.57 11.81
N LEU A 13 7.24 7.64 11.22
CA LEU A 13 7.50 8.00 9.82
C LEU A 13 9.00 8.26 9.55
N LEU A 14 9.74 8.77 10.53
CA LEU A 14 11.19 8.94 10.43
C LEU A 14 11.98 7.64 10.67
N ALA A 15 11.39 6.61 11.32
CA ALA A 15 12.04 5.33 11.57
C ALA A 15 12.11 4.44 10.31
N ALA A 16 11.10 4.49 9.44
CA ALA A 16 11.16 3.85 8.12
C ALA A 16 12.37 4.37 7.31
N ALA A 17 12.57 5.70 7.31
CA ALA A 17 13.73 6.39 6.73
C ALA A 17 15.05 6.26 7.55
N ILE A 18 15.10 5.35 8.53
CA ILE A 18 16.32 4.97 9.28
C ILE A 18 16.70 3.50 9.02
N ALA A 19 15.77 2.66 8.55
CA ALA A 19 16.05 1.30 8.09
C ALA A 19 16.59 1.30 6.65
N ALA A 20 15.96 2.06 5.74
CA ALA A 20 16.46 2.29 4.38
C ALA A 20 17.40 3.50 4.35
N GLY A 21 18.70 3.27 4.13
CA GLY A 21 19.68 4.35 3.93
C GLY A 21 19.52 4.99 2.55
N SER A 22 18.94 6.19 2.51
CA SER A 22 18.55 6.92 1.28
C SER A 22 19.70 7.11 0.27
N PRO A 23 19.61 6.54 -0.95
CA PRO A 23 20.63 6.69 -1.99
C PRO A 23 20.27 7.80 -2.99
N ALA A 24 20.07 9.04 -2.51
CA ALA A 24 19.82 10.19 -3.38
C ALA A 24 21.10 10.55 -4.18
N GLY A 25 21.18 10.10 -5.44
CA GLY A 25 22.46 10.06 -6.17
C GLY A 25 22.42 9.91 -7.69
N PHE A 26 21.61 10.74 -8.37
CA PHE A 26 21.67 11.03 -9.82
C PHE A 26 21.55 9.90 -10.85
N ALA A 27 20.48 9.97 -11.65
CA ALA A 27 20.48 9.59 -13.06
C ALA A 27 20.45 10.85 -13.94
N ALA A 28 21.55 11.61 -14.00
CA ALA A 28 21.72 12.70 -14.98
C ALA A 28 23.20 13.03 -15.30
N ALA A 29 23.52 13.03 -16.60
CA ALA A 29 24.66 13.68 -17.28
C ALA A 29 26.06 13.79 -16.63
N ALA A 30 26.99 12.91 -17.03
CA ALA A 30 28.40 13.28 -17.34
C ALA A 30 29.21 12.21 -18.11
N GLN A 31 29.09 12.12 -19.45
CA GLN A 31 30.03 11.32 -20.25
C GLN A 31 31.35 12.08 -20.51
N SER A 32 32.44 11.67 -19.87
CA SER A 32 33.81 12.05 -20.29
C SER A 32 34.67 10.82 -20.59
N LYS A 33 35.05 10.65 -21.86
CA LYS A 33 35.85 9.50 -22.34
C LYS A 33 37.32 9.60 -21.91
N LEU A 34 37.91 8.47 -21.51
CA LEU A 34 39.26 7.94 -21.88
C LEU A 34 39.43 6.52 -21.22
N PRO A 35 40.49 5.72 -21.50
CA PRO A 35 40.30 4.29 -21.82
C PRO A 35 40.61 3.26 -20.70
N MET A 36 40.26 2.00 -21.03
CA MET A 36 40.44 0.73 -20.29
C MET A 36 41.78 0.56 -19.53
N GLU A 37 41.75 -0.12 -18.39
CA GLU A 37 42.08 -1.57 -18.30
C GLU A 37 41.53 -2.21 -17.01
N GLY A 38 41.25 -3.52 -17.05
CA GLY A 38 40.25 -4.16 -16.19
C GLY A 38 40.58 -4.44 -14.71
N ALA A 39 39.54 -4.37 -13.89
CA ALA A 39 39.34 -5.16 -12.68
C ALA A 39 37.83 -5.49 -12.56
N THR A 40 37.48 -6.66 -12.04
CA THR A 40 36.07 -7.09 -11.82
C THR A 40 35.74 -7.07 -10.34
N GLU A 41 34.77 -6.25 -9.92
CA GLU A 41 34.22 -6.27 -8.57
C GLU A 41 32.69 -6.40 -8.63
N THR A 42 32.17 -7.37 -7.87
CA THR A 42 30.75 -7.74 -7.87
C THR A 42 29.98 -6.89 -6.86
N ARG A 43 29.02 -6.08 -7.32
CA ARG A 43 28.04 -5.41 -6.45
C ARG A 43 26.85 -6.34 -6.21
N VAL A 44 26.65 -6.75 -4.96
CA VAL A 44 25.45 -7.47 -4.51
C VAL A 44 24.62 -6.52 -3.63
N ALA A 45 23.31 -6.46 -3.87
CA ALA A 45 22.40 -5.61 -3.11
C ALA A 45 21.96 -6.27 -1.79
N ASN A 46 21.67 -5.45 -0.77
CA ASN A 46 21.09 -5.91 0.48
C ASN A 46 19.56 -5.89 0.39
N ALA A 47 18.89 -6.96 0.86
CA ALA A 47 17.46 -7.00 1.11
C ALA A 47 17.19 -7.32 2.59
N LEU A 48 16.36 -6.52 3.26
CA LEU A 48 15.95 -6.73 4.66
C LEU A 48 14.49 -6.26 4.87
N ALA A 49 13.55 -7.17 4.62
CA ALA A 49 12.22 -7.17 5.20
C ALA A 49 11.89 -8.63 5.55
N MET A 50 11.35 -8.89 6.75
CA MET A 50 10.68 -10.14 7.14
C MET A 50 9.82 -9.85 8.36
N GLU A 51 8.63 -10.45 8.37
CA GLU A 51 7.58 -10.28 9.39
C GLU A 51 7.50 -11.50 10.32
N GLU A 52 6.75 -11.39 11.43
CA GLU A 52 6.73 -12.38 12.52
C GLU A 52 5.51 -13.31 12.43
N LEU A 53 5.74 -14.64 12.38
CA LEU A 53 4.68 -15.66 12.40
C LEU A 53 4.46 -16.22 13.81
N ALA A 54 3.23 -16.12 14.31
CA ALA A 54 2.80 -16.69 15.59
C ALA A 54 2.33 -18.17 15.46
N PRO A 55 2.42 -18.99 16.53
CA PRO A 55 2.43 -20.46 16.40
C PRO A 55 1.07 -21.15 16.50
N SER A 56 0.93 -22.30 15.85
CA SER A 56 -0.22 -23.20 15.99
C SER A 56 -0.14 -24.12 17.22
N VAL A 57 -1.30 -24.47 17.79
CA VAL A 57 -1.44 -25.24 19.03
C VAL A 57 -1.54 -26.74 18.74
N ALA A 58 -0.74 -27.56 19.45
CA ALA A 58 -0.79 -29.02 19.35
C ALA A 58 -1.68 -29.68 20.44
N PRO A 59 -2.53 -30.68 20.10
CA PRO A 59 -3.36 -31.39 21.08
C PRO A 59 -2.61 -32.54 21.81
N LEU A 60 -3.15 -32.96 22.96
CA LEU A 60 -2.57 -33.98 23.86
C LEU A 60 -2.92 -35.44 23.46
N GLY A 61 -2.09 -36.44 23.83
CA GLY A 61 -2.51 -37.86 23.73
C GLY A 61 -1.51 -38.98 24.11
N ALA A 62 -1.38 -39.26 25.42
CA ALA A 62 -1.08 -40.58 26.07
C ALA A 62 0.08 -41.53 25.64
N GLU A 63 0.91 -41.87 26.66
CA GLU A 63 1.62 -43.14 27.02
C GLU A 63 1.86 -44.30 26.01
N VAL A 64 3.08 -44.91 26.05
CA VAL A 64 3.36 -46.27 26.61
C VAL A 64 4.82 -46.74 26.44
N ASP A 65 5.37 -47.36 27.50
CA ASP A 65 6.54 -48.27 27.69
C ASP A 65 7.92 -48.14 26.98
N LEU A 66 8.97 -48.21 27.83
CA LEU A 66 10.33 -48.69 27.54
C LEU A 66 10.44 -50.20 27.82
N PRO A 67 11.46 -50.93 27.31
CA PRO A 67 12.42 -51.52 28.27
C PRO A 67 13.89 -51.80 27.81
N SER A 68 14.84 -51.33 28.64
CA SER A 68 15.97 -52.10 29.25
C SER A 68 17.03 -52.89 28.43
N ALA A 69 18.30 -52.43 28.50
CA ALA A 69 19.50 -53.15 29.02
C ALA A 69 20.70 -52.15 29.11
N ALA A 70 21.49 -51.95 30.18
CA ALA A 70 22.26 -52.82 31.09
C ALA A 70 23.43 -53.58 30.40
N ALA A 71 24.72 -53.54 30.82
CA ALA A 71 25.50 -52.77 31.83
C ALA A 71 27.03 -52.90 31.47
N GLU A 72 28.11 -52.57 32.21
CA GLU A 72 28.38 -52.16 33.61
C GLU A 72 29.80 -51.54 33.78
N SER A 73 29.97 -50.47 34.59
CA SER A 73 31.26 -49.91 35.14
C SER A 73 32.29 -49.29 34.15
N ALA A 74 33.27 -48.44 34.53
CA ALA A 74 33.70 -47.93 35.84
C ALA A 74 34.29 -46.48 35.78
N ASP A 75 34.46 -45.85 36.95
CA ASP A 75 34.99 -44.51 37.28
C ASP A 75 36.32 -44.08 36.62
N ALA A 76 36.37 -42.84 36.07
CA ALA A 76 37.51 -41.91 36.19
C ALA A 76 37.20 -40.48 35.66
N GLY A 77 37.25 -39.47 36.54
CA GLY A 77 37.75 -38.10 36.23
C GLY A 77 36.85 -37.12 35.46
N ILE A 78 36.43 -36.04 36.13
CA ILE A 78 35.92 -34.82 35.47
C ILE A 78 37.03 -34.21 34.60
N SER A 79 36.70 -33.81 33.38
CA SER A 79 37.58 -33.05 32.48
C SER A 79 36.87 -31.79 32.01
N GLU A 80 37.49 -30.62 32.21
CA GLU A 80 36.99 -29.34 31.73
C GLU A 80 37.07 -29.26 30.18
N PRO A 81 36.12 -28.60 29.50
CA PRO A 81 36.24 -28.34 28.07
C PRO A 81 37.40 -27.35 27.83
N GLN A 82 38.47 -27.79 27.17
CA GLN A 82 39.61 -26.92 26.89
C GLN A 82 39.29 -25.86 25.81
N PRO A 83 39.70 -24.59 26.01
CA PRO A 83 39.55 -23.56 24.98
C PRO A 83 40.41 -23.89 23.75
N ARG A 84 39.84 -23.73 22.56
CA ARG A 84 40.57 -23.90 21.29
C ARG A 84 41.38 -22.65 20.97
N SER A 85 42.67 -22.69 21.29
CA SER A 85 43.66 -21.67 20.88
C SER A 85 43.64 -21.42 19.36
N LEU A 86 42.96 -20.36 18.92
CA LEU A 86 43.09 -19.84 17.57
C LEU A 86 44.41 -19.08 17.41
N LYS A 87 45.30 -19.58 16.53
CA LYS A 87 46.42 -18.80 16.01
C LYS A 87 46.63 -19.02 14.51
N SER A 88 46.62 -17.88 13.82
CA SER A 88 47.11 -17.59 12.46
C SER A 88 46.47 -18.29 11.25
N GLU A 89 46.02 -17.42 10.34
CA GLU A 89 45.95 -17.56 8.87
C GLU A 89 44.71 -18.25 8.24
N THR A 90 44.19 -17.59 7.19
CA THR A 90 43.07 -17.99 6.30
C THR A 90 41.65 -18.12 6.89
N ARG A 91 41.12 -17.01 7.43
CA ARG A 91 39.66 -16.73 7.46
C ARG A 91 39.42 -15.22 7.23
N THR A 92 39.23 -14.82 5.97
CA THR A 92 39.06 -13.40 5.58
C THR A 92 37.93 -13.16 4.57
N ASP A 93 37.02 -14.11 4.38
CA ASP A 93 35.92 -13.95 3.42
C ASP A 93 34.56 -14.59 3.80
N GLY A 94 34.50 -15.38 4.88
CA GLY A 94 33.25 -15.96 5.37
C GLY A 94 32.27 -14.90 5.90
N GLN A 95 30.97 -15.20 5.81
CA GLN A 95 29.97 -14.62 6.70
C GLN A 95 30.08 -15.27 8.10
N TYR A 96 29.53 -14.61 9.11
CA TYR A 96 29.48 -15.06 10.51
C TYR A 96 28.03 -15.09 10.97
N SER A 97 27.60 -16.25 11.48
CA SER A 97 26.27 -16.39 12.08
C SER A 97 26.22 -15.83 13.51
N MET A 98 25.04 -15.42 13.97
CA MET A 98 24.85 -14.99 15.36
C MET A 98 25.09 -16.15 16.34
N ALA A 99 24.80 -17.38 15.92
CA ALA A 99 25.18 -18.61 16.64
C ALA A 99 26.70 -18.76 16.83
N GLU A 100 27.51 -18.43 15.83
CA GLU A 100 28.97 -18.40 15.97
C GLU A 100 29.42 -17.29 16.92
N LEU A 101 28.87 -16.08 16.80
CA LEU A 101 29.18 -14.96 17.70
C LEU A 101 28.73 -15.25 19.15
N ASN A 102 27.66 -16.02 19.34
CA ASN A 102 27.19 -16.55 20.63
C ASN A 102 28.18 -17.56 21.27
N SER A 103 29.12 -18.13 20.50
CA SER A 103 30.06 -19.15 20.97
C SER A 103 31.45 -18.63 21.38
N LEU A 104 31.76 -17.36 21.09
CA LEU A 104 33.05 -16.74 21.37
C LEU A 104 33.15 -16.22 22.81
N SER A 105 34.36 -16.17 23.37
CA SER A 105 34.60 -15.35 24.56
C SER A 105 34.49 -13.86 24.21
N TYR A 106 34.23 -12.99 25.20
CA TYR A 106 34.06 -11.56 24.94
C TYR A 106 35.32 -10.89 24.36
N GLU A 107 36.52 -11.41 24.68
CA GLU A 107 37.79 -10.97 24.09
C GLU A 107 37.87 -11.37 22.61
N GLU A 108 37.62 -12.64 22.27
CA GLU A 108 37.61 -13.14 20.88
C GLU A 108 36.51 -12.48 20.03
N LEU A 109 35.34 -12.20 20.62
CA LEU A 109 34.24 -11.48 19.97
C LEU A 109 34.63 -10.02 19.66
N THR A 110 35.19 -9.29 20.62
CA THR A 110 35.53 -7.87 20.45
C THR A 110 36.79 -7.65 19.61
N ASP A 111 37.72 -8.63 19.56
CA ASP A 111 38.79 -8.67 18.56
C ASP A 111 38.26 -9.02 17.15
N LEU A 112 37.31 -9.95 17.02
CA LEU A 112 36.69 -10.27 15.73
C LEU A 112 35.93 -9.06 15.17
N LEU A 113 35.07 -8.43 15.96
CA LEU A 113 34.22 -7.31 15.51
C LEU A 113 35.02 -6.10 15.02
N VAL A 114 36.23 -5.86 15.51
CA VAL A 114 37.09 -4.76 14.97
C VAL A 114 37.85 -5.14 13.70
N SER A 115 37.80 -6.40 13.28
CA SER A 115 38.53 -6.93 12.11
C SER A 115 37.66 -7.21 10.87
N ILE A 116 36.34 -7.00 10.97
CA ILE A 116 35.36 -7.30 9.93
C ILE A 116 34.41 -6.14 9.67
N GLU A 117 33.80 -6.09 8.48
CA GLU A 117 32.59 -5.27 8.25
C GLU A 117 31.35 -5.94 8.87
N TRP A 118 30.47 -5.15 9.48
CA TRP A 118 29.17 -5.60 9.99
C TRP A 118 28.33 -6.38 8.95
N ARG A 119 28.47 -6.07 7.66
CA ARG A 119 27.78 -6.77 6.55
C ARG A 119 28.15 -8.25 6.43
N LYS A 120 29.26 -8.70 7.01
CA LYS A 120 29.58 -10.13 7.11
C LYS A 120 28.71 -10.84 8.17
N ILE A 121 27.83 -10.15 8.90
CA ILE A 121 26.84 -10.70 9.85
C ILE A 121 25.42 -10.53 9.25
N PRO A 122 24.92 -11.46 8.41
CA PRO A 122 23.68 -11.27 7.66
C PRO A 122 22.39 -11.29 8.50
N GLU A 123 22.48 -11.79 9.74
CA GLU A 123 21.36 -11.87 10.68
C GLU A 123 21.25 -10.64 11.59
N LEU A 124 22.19 -9.68 11.53
CA LEU A 124 22.43 -8.71 12.59
C LEU A 124 21.20 -7.88 13.01
N PHE A 125 20.35 -7.51 12.05
CA PHE A 125 19.11 -6.74 12.27
C PHE A 125 17.83 -7.61 12.23
N LYS A 126 17.95 -8.95 12.19
CA LYS A 126 16.83 -9.89 12.18
C LYS A 126 16.54 -10.38 13.60
N TYR A 127 15.28 -10.44 14.00
CA TYR A 127 14.92 -11.06 15.27
C TYR A 127 14.89 -12.59 15.13
N ASN A 128 15.69 -13.28 15.95
CA ASN A 128 15.66 -14.74 16.10
C ASN A 128 16.20 -15.15 17.48
N ASP A 129 16.17 -16.45 17.78
CA ASP A 129 16.65 -16.97 19.07
C ASP A 129 18.12 -16.59 19.38
N ASP A 130 18.97 -16.53 18.35
CA ASP A 130 20.40 -16.22 18.49
C ASP A 130 20.66 -14.71 18.69
N THR A 131 19.95 -13.81 17.99
CA THR A 131 20.04 -12.36 18.26
C THR A 131 19.43 -12.00 19.61
N ARG A 132 18.33 -12.65 20.01
CA ARG A 132 17.78 -12.53 21.37
C ARG A 132 18.80 -12.98 22.43
N LEU A 133 19.42 -14.15 22.26
CA LEU A 133 20.45 -14.66 23.16
C LEU A 133 21.67 -13.70 23.24
N PHE A 134 22.07 -13.13 22.10
CA PHE A 134 23.21 -12.23 22.02
C PHE A 134 23.01 -10.92 22.79
N TYR A 135 21.85 -10.29 22.66
CA TYR A 135 21.56 -9.00 23.29
C TYR A 135 20.94 -9.10 24.70
N THR A 136 20.49 -10.28 25.13
CA THR A 136 20.10 -10.53 26.53
C THR A 136 21.33 -10.60 27.45
N ASP A 137 22.52 -10.93 26.92
CA ASP A 137 23.78 -10.98 27.67
C ASP A 137 24.35 -9.57 27.92
N GLU A 138 23.92 -8.93 29.02
CA GLU A 138 24.38 -7.60 29.43
C GLU A 138 25.91 -7.46 29.51
N ASN A 139 26.63 -8.51 29.94
CA ASN A 139 28.09 -8.44 30.10
C ASN A 139 28.78 -8.37 28.73
N ARG A 140 28.23 -9.05 27.73
CA ARG A 140 28.70 -9.00 26.34
C ARG A 140 28.42 -7.66 25.69
N VAL A 141 27.21 -7.13 25.87
CA VAL A 141 26.86 -5.79 25.38
C VAL A 141 27.79 -4.75 26.03
N GLN A 142 28.06 -4.86 27.33
CA GLN A 142 29.02 -4.00 28.01
C GLN A 142 30.45 -4.16 27.46
N ALA A 143 30.92 -5.39 27.19
CA ALA A 143 32.23 -5.61 26.60
C ALA A 143 32.38 -4.97 25.19
N ILE A 144 31.32 -4.97 24.38
CA ILE A 144 31.30 -4.31 23.07
C ILE A 144 31.31 -2.77 23.24
N VAL A 145 30.62 -2.23 24.25
CA VAL A 145 30.67 -0.80 24.60
C VAL A 145 32.05 -0.38 25.12
N ASP A 146 32.67 -1.18 25.99
CA ASP A 146 34.01 -0.95 26.53
C ASP A 146 35.06 -0.99 25.39
N ARG A 147 34.90 -1.91 24.43
CA ARG A 147 35.73 -1.95 23.21
C ARG A 147 35.51 -0.73 22.33
N LEU A 148 34.27 -0.27 22.13
CA LEU A 148 34.00 0.96 21.37
C LEU A 148 34.65 2.18 22.04
N GLN A 149 34.66 2.25 23.38
CA GLN A 149 35.39 3.27 24.13
C GLN A 149 36.91 3.18 23.91
N GLU A 150 37.46 1.95 23.90
CA GLU A 150 38.88 1.70 23.62
C GLU A 150 39.26 2.15 22.19
N SER A 151 38.53 1.70 21.16
CA SER A 151 38.73 2.08 19.76
C SER A 151 38.54 3.59 19.54
N GLY A 152 37.53 4.19 20.18
CA GLY A 152 37.29 5.64 20.18
C GLY A 152 38.52 6.43 20.64
N SER A 153 39.21 5.96 21.67
CA SER A 153 40.44 6.59 22.18
C SER A 153 41.69 6.39 21.31
N ARG A 154 41.61 5.61 20.21
CA ARG A 154 42.77 5.16 19.40
C ARG A 154 42.69 5.39 17.90
N PHE A 155 41.51 5.54 17.31
CA PHE A 155 41.37 5.69 15.86
C PHE A 155 42.18 6.88 15.31
N THR A 156 42.65 6.77 14.07
CA THR A 156 43.44 7.79 13.37
C THR A 156 42.73 8.21 12.08
N PRO A 157 43.24 9.22 11.33
CA PRO A 157 42.72 9.54 10.00
C PRO A 157 42.85 8.41 8.95
N GLU A 158 43.53 7.32 9.26
CA GLU A 158 43.81 6.20 8.37
C GLU A 158 43.24 4.84 8.85
N ASP A 159 42.83 4.75 10.12
CA ASP A 159 42.41 3.51 10.79
C ASP A 159 41.27 3.79 11.77
N GLU A 160 40.07 3.28 11.48
CA GLU A 160 38.86 3.47 12.30
C GLU A 160 38.82 2.61 13.58
N GLN A 161 39.77 1.70 13.79
CA GLN A 161 39.80 0.74 14.91
C GLN A 161 38.49 -0.08 15.06
N GLY A 162 37.79 -0.33 13.96
CA GLY A 162 36.54 -1.07 13.91
C GLY A 162 35.30 -0.35 14.47
N ILE A 163 35.37 0.98 14.65
CA ILE A 163 34.26 1.79 15.19
C ILE A 163 32.97 1.59 14.40
N LEU A 164 33.02 1.46 13.06
CA LEU A 164 31.79 1.31 12.27
C LEU A 164 31.06 0.01 12.60
N THR A 165 31.78 -1.11 12.64
CA THR A 165 31.17 -2.42 12.95
C THR A 165 30.69 -2.50 14.40
N LEU A 166 31.45 -1.98 15.36
CA LEU A 166 31.03 -1.93 16.77
C LEU A 166 29.75 -1.07 16.94
N VAL A 167 29.67 0.07 16.25
CA VAL A 167 28.46 0.92 16.26
C VAL A 167 27.28 0.19 15.62
N GLU A 168 27.41 -0.38 14.42
CA GLU A 168 26.26 -1.01 13.76
C GLU A 168 25.75 -2.26 14.51
N VAL A 169 26.64 -3.02 15.16
CA VAL A 169 26.25 -4.08 16.11
C VAL A 169 25.42 -3.52 17.26
N LEU A 170 25.93 -2.52 17.98
CA LEU A 170 25.18 -1.92 19.11
C LEU A 170 23.86 -1.28 18.66
N ARG A 171 23.83 -0.59 17.50
CA ARG A 171 22.61 -0.03 16.89
C ARG A 171 21.56 -1.12 16.63
N SER A 172 21.97 -2.27 16.10
CA SER A 172 21.05 -3.38 15.84
C SER A 172 20.43 -3.94 17.14
N GLY A 173 21.17 -3.96 18.25
CA GLY A 173 20.62 -4.27 19.57
C GLY A 173 19.50 -3.29 19.98
N TYR A 174 19.75 -1.98 19.92
CA TYR A 174 18.73 -0.96 20.24
C TYR A 174 17.52 -1.00 19.30
N TYR A 175 17.73 -1.35 18.02
CA TYR A 175 16.67 -1.56 17.02
C TYR A 175 15.81 -2.79 17.38
N LEU A 176 16.44 -3.95 17.59
CA LEU A 176 15.73 -5.18 17.95
C LEU A 176 14.98 -5.03 19.27
N GLY A 177 15.57 -4.38 20.28
CA GLY A 177 14.89 -4.06 21.54
C GLY A 177 13.81 -2.98 21.46
N TYR A 178 13.59 -2.34 20.31
CA TYR A 178 12.49 -1.39 20.11
C TYR A 178 11.23 -2.10 19.62
N TYR A 179 11.40 -3.04 18.69
CA TYR A 179 10.30 -3.83 18.12
C TYR A 179 9.98 -5.09 18.94
N ASN A 180 10.95 -5.69 19.62
CA ASN A 180 10.81 -6.98 20.29
C ASN A 180 10.83 -6.83 21.82
N LYS A 181 9.72 -7.17 22.47
CA LYS A 181 9.48 -7.02 23.91
C LYS A 181 10.51 -7.75 24.78
N GLU A 182 11.04 -8.89 24.33
CA GLU A 182 12.06 -9.67 25.03
C GLU A 182 13.41 -8.94 25.17
N LEU A 183 13.66 -7.93 24.34
CA LEU A 183 14.87 -7.10 24.34
C LEU A 183 14.58 -5.65 24.79
N SER A 184 13.39 -5.36 25.31
CA SER A 184 12.94 -4.02 25.73
C SER A 184 13.86 -3.32 26.74
N GLN A 185 14.56 -4.08 27.59
CA GLN A 185 15.57 -3.57 28.55
C GLN A 185 16.62 -2.65 27.89
N LEU A 186 16.96 -2.89 26.61
CA LEU A 186 17.94 -2.11 25.87
C LEU A 186 17.48 -0.66 25.63
N ASN A 187 16.16 -0.40 25.66
CA ASN A 187 15.59 0.91 25.42
C ASN A 187 15.24 1.70 26.70
N GLU A 188 15.48 1.13 27.88
CA GLU A 188 15.42 1.88 29.13
C GLU A 188 16.43 3.04 29.12
N PRO A 189 16.09 4.23 29.67
CA PRO A 189 17.00 5.38 29.69
C PRO A 189 18.37 5.05 30.31
N ALA A 190 18.38 4.35 31.45
CA ALA A 190 19.60 3.96 32.15
C ALA A 190 20.45 2.95 31.35
N TYR A 191 19.84 2.11 30.48
CA TYR A 191 20.59 1.22 29.61
C TYR A 191 21.25 2.00 28.46
N ARG A 192 20.50 2.91 27.82
CA ARG A 192 21.03 3.79 26.76
C ARG A 192 22.18 4.67 27.27
N GLU A 193 22.16 5.10 28.53
CA GLU A 193 23.24 5.87 29.16
C GLU A 193 24.59 5.12 29.25
N LYS A 194 24.62 3.79 29.16
CA LYS A 194 25.86 3.00 29.03
C LYS A 194 26.72 3.46 27.83
N MET A 195 26.12 4.07 26.80
CA MET A 195 26.85 4.58 25.63
C MET A 195 27.63 5.88 25.86
N LEU A 196 27.27 6.68 26.88
CA LEU A 196 27.83 8.02 27.08
C LEU A 196 29.37 8.03 27.21
N PRO A 197 30.03 7.09 27.92
CA PRO A 197 31.50 7.04 27.99
C PRO A 197 32.17 6.74 26.65
N ALA A 198 31.61 5.82 25.86
CA ALA A 198 32.15 5.45 24.56
C ALA A 198 32.04 6.60 23.55
N ILE A 199 30.87 7.25 23.47
CA ILE A 199 30.64 8.43 22.62
C ILE A 199 31.62 9.55 23.01
N LYS A 200 31.81 9.81 24.32
CA LYS A 200 32.77 10.81 24.79
C LYS A 200 34.22 10.47 24.44
N ALA A 201 34.64 9.21 24.53
CA ALA A 201 35.99 8.79 24.15
C ALA A 201 36.28 8.96 22.66
N ILE A 202 35.30 8.68 21.78
CA ILE A 202 35.41 8.97 20.34
C ILE A 202 35.57 10.49 20.12
N MET A 203 34.75 11.31 20.79
CA MET A 203 34.73 12.77 20.63
C MET A 203 35.92 13.49 21.28
N GLU A 204 36.64 12.86 22.22
CA GLU A 204 37.88 13.40 22.82
C GLU A 204 39.14 13.07 22.00
N ASN A 205 39.04 12.20 20.99
CA ASN A 205 40.14 11.87 20.11
C ASN A 205 40.46 13.04 19.14
N PRO A 206 41.73 13.48 19.01
CA PRO A 206 42.14 14.50 18.03
C PRO A 206 41.81 14.17 16.56
N ALA A 207 41.53 12.92 16.21
CA ALA A 207 41.08 12.51 14.88
C ALA A 207 39.57 12.79 14.63
N PHE A 208 38.79 13.19 15.63
CA PHE A 208 37.36 13.51 15.49
C PHE A 208 37.12 14.91 14.87
N ALA A 209 37.49 15.07 13.60
CA ALA A 209 37.40 16.32 12.85
C ALA A 209 37.27 16.08 11.33
N TRP A 210 36.61 17.00 10.61
CA TRP A 210 36.39 16.95 9.16
C TRP A 210 37.70 16.86 8.36
N GLY A 211 37.92 15.73 7.69
CA GLY A 211 39.20 15.39 7.07
C GLY A 211 39.10 14.23 6.08
N THR A 212 39.56 13.04 6.48
CA THR A 212 39.52 11.84 5.62
C THR A 212 38.17 11.12 5.67
N ASP A 213 37.96 10.24 4.70
CA ASP A 213 36.86 9.27 4.64
C ASP A 213 36.61 8.55 5.99
N VAL A 214 37.69 8.04 6.63
CA VAL A 214 37.65 7.41 7.96
C VAL A 214 37.12 8.37 9.02
N GLN A 215 37.62 9.61 9.08
CA GLN A 215 37.18 10.59 10.07
C GLN A 215 35.71 10.96 9.87
N ASN A 216 35.30 11.21 8.62
CA ASN A 216 33.93 11.54 8.26
C ASN A 216 32.98 10.37 8.62
N LYS A 217 33.34 9.12 8.32
CA LYS A 217 32.53 7.94 8.65
C LYS A 217 32.42 7.69 10.15
N VAL A 218 33.50 7.88 10.92
CA VAL A 218 33.46 7.81 12.40
C VAL A 218 32.56 8.90 12.99
N ILE A 219 32.56 10.11 12.43
CA ILE A 219 31.62 11.18 12.80
C ILE A 219 30.17 10.76 12.52
N GLY A 220 29.87 10.27 11.30
CA GLY A 220 28.53 9.83 10.92
C GLY A 220 28.03 8.65 11.76
N ALA A 221 28.90 7.68 12.06
CA ALA A 221 28.60 6.59 12.98
C ALA A 221 28.34 7.08 14.41
N THR A 222 29.04 8.11 14.87
CA THR A 222 28.77 8.73 16.19
C THR A 222 27.38 9.38 16.21
N GLY A 223 26.97 10.06 15.14
CA GLY A 223 25.60 10.58 14.99
C GLY A 223 24.52 9.50 15.00
N ARG A 224 24.74 8.40 14.27
CA ARG A 224 23.86 7.22 14.26
C ARG A 224 23.83 6.45 15.60
N MET A 225 24.95 6.40 16.31
CA MET A 225 24.99 5.79 17.66
C MET A 225 24.22 6.64 18.66
N ILE A 226 24.33 7.96 18.55
CA ILE A 226 23.54 8.93 19.32
C ILE A 226 22.04 8.73 19.08
N SER A 227 21.57 8.66 17.83
CA SER A 227 20.12 8.51 17.54
C SER A 227 19.54 7.23 18.15
N ASN A 228 20.28 6.12 18.05
CA ASN A 228 19.88 4.84 18.61
C ASN A 228 20.00 4.78 20.16
N SER A 229 20.82 5.62 20.79
CA SER A 229 21.03 5.65 22.25
C SER A 229 20.57 6.95 22.93
N THR A 230 21.48 7.86 23.30
CA THR A 230 21.20 9.05 24.11
C THR A 230 22.31 10.11 24.02
N VAL A 231 22.02 11.34 24.49
CA VAL A 231 23.00 12.42 24.73
C VAL A 231 22.73 13.09 26.08
N ASP A 232 23.75 13.80 26.55
CA ASP A 232 23.68 14.79 27.64
C ASP A 232 24.12 16.17 27.14
N PRO A 233 23.95 17.26 27.93
CA PRO A 233 24.37 18.60 27.53
C PRO A 233 25.89 18.76 27.30
N ASP A 234 26.73 17.89 27.86
CA ASP A 234 28.19 17.89 27.67
C ASP A 234 28.54 17.42 26.25
N ILE A 235 27.90 16.35 25.75
CA ILE A 235 28.04 15.87 24.37
C ILE A 235 27.60 16.94 23.36
N VAL A 236 26.43 17.56 23.54
CA VAL A 236 25.94 18.58 22.58
C VAL A 236 26.86 19.82 22.55
N ASN A 237 27.40 20.23 23.70
CA ASN A 237 28.40 21.31 23.75
C ASN A 237 29.72 20.93 23.08
N ARG A 238 30.19 19.69 23.22
CA ARG A 238 31.40 19.20 22.52
C ARG A 238 31.20 19.13 21.00
N LEU A 239 30.05 18.65 20.54
CA LEU A 239 29.69 18.63 19.11
C LEU A 239 29.61 20.04 18.49
N THR A 240 29.38 21.09 19.29
CA THR A 240 29.34 22.49 18.81
C THR A 240 30.59 22.89 18.04
N GLY A 241 31.78 22.44 18.47
CA GLY A 241 33.04 22.74 17.78
C GLY A 241 33.10 22.11 16.38
N LEU A 242 32.62 20.88 16.25
CA LEU A 242 32.58 20.15 14.99
C LEU A 242 31.53 20.73 14.04
N VAL A 243 30.30 20.95 14.52
CA VAL A 243 29.20 21.55 13.74
C VAL A 243 29.59 22.96 13.26
N ARG A 244 30.20 23.78 14.13
CA ARG A 244 30.76 25.09 13.73
C ARG A 244 31.81 24.94 12.64
N SER A 245 32.75 24.00 12.77
CA SER A 245 33.77 23.78 11.75
C SER A 245 33.22 23.26 10.41
N PHE A 246 32.00 22.71 10.36
CA PHE A 246 31.33 22.40 9.10
C PHE A 246 30.74 23.68 8.50
N VAL A 247 29.94 24.41 9.29
CA VAL A 247 29.27 25.66 8.86
C VAL A 247 30.28 26.74 8.44
N ASP A 248 31.43 26.86 9.13
CA ASP A 248 32.52 27.78 8.78
C ASP A 248 33.27 27.39 7.48
N ARG A 249 33.01 26.20 6.93
CA ARG A 249 33.68 25.62 5.75
C ARG A 249 32.68 25.06 4.72
N VAL A 250 31.40 25.41 4.82
CA VAL A 250 30.30 24.71 4.11
C VAL A 250 30.48 24.69 2.59
N ASP A 251 30.99 25.77 1.98
CA ASP A 251 31.30 25.84 0.55
C ASP A 251 32.24 24.71 0.08
N ALA A 252 33.16 24.26 0.94
CA ALA A 252 34.20 23.28 0.61
C ALA A 252 33.95 21.88 1.21
N LEU A 253 33.04 21.75 2.20
CA LEU A 253 32.64 20.47 2.77
C LEU A 253 31.32 19.94 2.20
N SER A 254 30.49 20.80 1.58
CA SER A 254 29.29 20.38 0.85
C SER A 254 29.58 19.68 -0.49
N ASP A 255 30.81 19.77 -1.01
CA ASP A 255 31.29 18.97 -2.14
C ASP A 255 31.72 17.54 -1.73
N ASP A 256 31.91 17.30 -0.42
CA ASP A 256 32.25 15.99 0.14
C ASP A 256 30.96 15.32 0.65
N TYR A 257 30.54 14.26 -0.04
CA TYR A 257 29.32 13.51 0.29
C TYR A 257 29.41 12.84 1.67
N GLU A 258 30.56 12.28 2.04
CA GLU A 258 30.75 11.59 3.32
C GLU A 258 30.78 12.61 4.47
N ALA A 259 31.43 13.78 4.28
CA ALA A 259 31.36 14.86 5.25
C ALA A 259 29.94 15.42 5.41
N SER A 260 29.21 15.60 4.31
CA SER A 260 27.84 16.13 4.30
C SER A 260 26.84 15.16 4.94
N SER A 261 26.93 13.87 4.61
CA SER A 261 26.15 12.79 5.20
C SER A 261 26.44 12.66 6.70
N ALA A 262 27.71 12.67 7.11
CA ALA A 262 28.11 12.62 8.50
C ALA A 262 27.67 13.86 9.31
N PHE A 263 27.68 15.06 8.70
CA PHE A 263 27.11 16.26 9.31
C PHE A 263 25.60 16.11 9.55
N HIS A 264 24.87 15.63 8.55
CA HIS A 264 23.44 15.34 8.68
C HIS A 264 23.15 14.31 9.78
N GLU A 265 23.87 13.18 9.83
CA GLU A 265 23.67 12.17 10.89
C GLU A 265 24.01 12.70 12.30
N VAL A 266 24.94 13.65 12.43
CA VAL A 266 25.16 14.36 13.70
C VAL A 266 23.99 15.28 14.09
N LEU A 267 23.41 16.01 13.13
CA LEU A 267 22.22 16.85 13.40
C LEU A 267 21.00 15.99 13.73
N LYS A 268 20.74 14.97 12.90
CA LYS A 268 19.67 13.98 13.04
C LYS A 268 19.77 13.21 14.35
N GLY A 269 20.99 12.81 14.76
CA GLY A 269 21.23 12.18 16.05
C GLY A 269 20.80 13.04 17.23
N VAL A 270 21.37 14.26 17.34
CA VAL A 270 21.06 15.16 18.45
C VAL A 270 19.58 15.58 18.42
N GLY A 271 19.05 15.91 17.24
CA GLY A 271 17.65 16.28 17.05
C GLY A 271 16.68 15.17 17.45
N TYR A 272 16.88 13.95 16.96
CA TYR A 272 16.01 12.81 17.26
C TYR A 272 15.95 12.51 18.78
N VAL A 273 17.08 12.58 19.49
CA VAL A 273 17.10 12.38 20.95
C VAL A 273 16.40 13.54 21.68
N LEU A 274 16.63 14.79 21.28
CA LEU A 274 15.99 15.97 21.89
C LEU A 274 14.50 16.11 21.57
N MET A 275 14.01 15.52 20.48
CA MET A 275 12.61 15.58 20.07
C MET A 275 11.81 14.42 20.66
N TRP A 276 12.32 13.18 20.56
CA TRP A 276 11.56 11.94 20.76
C TRP A 276 11.98 11.10 21.99
N ARG A 277 12.97 11.56 22.77
CA ARG A 277 13.51 10.83 23.93
C ARG A 277 13.71 11.73 25.16
N MET A 278 12.93 12.80 25.28
CA MET A 278 12.93 13.76 26.40
C MET A 278 11.63 13.64 27.21
N ASP A 279 11.30 12.41 27.61
CA ASP A 279 10.05 12.08 28.34
C ASP A 279 10.01 12.63 29.78
N GLU A 280 11.17 12.95 30.36
CA GLU A 280 11.32 13.44 31.74
C GLU A 280 11.54 14.97 31.79
N PRO A 281 10.68 15.74 32.49
CA PRO A 281 10.79 17.21 32.53
C PRO A 281 12.11 17.77 33.09
N ASP A 282 12.71 17.11 34.09
CA ASP A 282 13.99 17.53 34.66
C ASP A 282 15.15 17.31 33.67
N ARG A 283 15.05 16.26 32.84
CA ARG A 283 16.02 15.96 31.77
C ARG A 283 15.85 16.89 30.58
N GLU A 284 14.61 17.24 30.20
CA GLU A 284 14.34 18.30 29.22
C GLU A 284 14.89 19.65 29.68
N ALA A 285 14.64 20.02 30.94
CA ALA A 285 15.11 21.27 31.54
C ALA A 285 16.64 21.37 31.58
N ALA A 286 17.35 20.24 31.70
CA ALA A 286 18.81 20.21 31.73
C ALA A 286 19.49 20.66 30.42
N PHE A 287 18.78 20.65 29.29
CA PHE A 287 19.28 21.18 28.00
C PHE A 287 18.97 22.67 27.79
N LYS A 288 18.05 23.25 28.56
CA LYS A 288 17.49 24.57 28.27
C LYS A 288 18.47 25.70 28.58
N GLY A 289 18.85 26.45 27.55
CA GLY A 289 19.87 27.50 27.62
C GLY A 289 21.31 26.96 27.73
N THR A 290 21.50 25.64 27.86
CA THR A 290 22.84 25.04 27.95
C THR A 290 23.39 24.64 26.58
N ILE A 291 22.57 24.59 25.53
CA ILE A 291 22.96 24.21 24.16
C ILE A 291 22.87 25.37 23.16
N ASP A 292 22.71 26.61 23.63
CA ASP A 292 22.58 27.80 22.78
C ASP A 292 23.70 27.90 21.74
N ALA A 293 24.95 27.62 22.12
CA ALA A 293 26.09 27.68 21.22
C ALA A 293 26.06 26.65 20.07
N TYR A 294 25.34 25.52 20.24
CA TYR A 294 25.05 24.53 19.20
C TYR A 294 23.93 25.05 18.29
N MET A 295 22.82 25.50 18.88
CA MET A 295 21.67 26.09 18.19
C MET A 295 22.06 27.30 17.33
N ASP A 296 22.98 28.14 17.79
CA ASP A 296 23.56 29.25 17.02
C ASP A 296 24.16 28.77 15.68
N GLN A 297 24.72 27.56 15.61
CA GLN A 297 25.26 27.03 14.36
C GLN A 297 24.15 26.54 13.42
N LEU A 298 23.05 25.98 13.97
CA LEU A 298 21.85 25.66 13.19
C LEU A 298 21.22 26.93 12.62
N PHE A 299 21.09 27.99 13.42
CA PHE A 299 20.57 29.28 12.97
C PHE A 299 21.42 29.88 11.86
N ARG A 300 22.76 29.87 11.99
CA ARG A 300 23.68 30.28 10.92
C ARG A 300 23.50 29.46 9.65
N MET A 301 23.37 28.13 9.77
CA MET A 301 23.20 27.24 8.62
C MET A 301 21.82 27.39 7.96
N ALA A 302 20.76 27.66 8.73
CA ALA A 302 19.43 27.95 8.22
C ALA A 302 19.37 29.28 7.43
N GLN A 303 20.12 30.30 7.88
CA GLN A 303 20.14 31.63 7.25
C GLN A 303 21.16 31.76 6.12
N HIS A 304 22.26 30.99 6.13
CA HIS A 304 23.42 31.17 5.24
C HIS A 304 23.97 29.86 4.67
N GLY A 305 23.22 28.76 4.73
CA GLY A 305 23.58 27.49 4.10
C GLY A 305 23.45 27.50 2.56
N PRO A 306 23.91 26.43 1.88
CA PRO A 306 23.86 26.33 0.42
C PRO A 306 22.43 26.28 -0.12
N THR A 307 22.22 26.90 -1.29
CA THR A 307 20.91 27.01 -1.95
C THR A 307 20.84 26.40 -3.35
N SER A 308 21.85 25.64 -3.77
CA SER A 308 21.82 24.85 -5.02
C SER A 308 21.05 23.54 -4.82
N GLU A 309 20.37 23.02 -5.86
CA GLU A 309 19.40 21.93 -5.71
C GLU A 309 19.98 20.63 -5.13
N ASP A 310 21.27 20.38 -5.38
CA ASP A 310 22.11 19.26 -4.90
C ASP A 310 22.43 19.32 -3.40
N LYS A 311 22.46 20.52 -2.82
CA LYS A 311 22.90 20.80 -1.43
C LYS A 311 21.82 21.42 -0.55
N LEU A 312 20.70 21.84 -1.15
CA LEU A 312 19.57 22.49 -0.49
C LEU A 312 19.06 21.73 0.74
N TRP A 313 19.17 20.39 0.71
CA TRP A 313 18.77 19.49 1.79
C TRP A 313 19.54 19.73 3.11
N LEU A 314 20.79 20.20 3.07
CA LEU A 314 21.57 20.58 4.25
C LEU A 314 20.96 21.80 4.96
N THR A 315 20.55 22.80 4.17
CA THR A 315 19.90 24.03 4.64
C THR A 315 18.47 23.75 5.12
N ASN A 316 17.72 22.90 4.42
CA ASN A 316 16.41 22.38 4.83
C ASN A 316 16.49 21.75 6.24
N ASN A 317 17.41 20.80 6.45
CA ASN A 317 17.62 20.17 7.74
C ASN A 317 17.97 21.18 8.85
N ALA A 318 18.79 22.19 8.54
CA ALA A 318 19.12 23.23 9.51
C ALA A 318 17.91 24.09 9.92
N ILE A 319 17.00 24.42 8.98
CA ILE A 319 15.74 25.12 9.27
C ILE A 319 14.83 24.24 10.15
N TYR A 320 14.68 22.96 9.80
CA TYR A 320 13.88 21.99 10.56
C TYR A 320 14.35 21.89 12.02
N TYR A 321 15.63 21.59 12.26
CA TYR A 321 16.14 21.49 13.63
C TYR A 321 16.20 22.85 14.36
N ALA A 322 16.40 23.97 13.65
CA ALA A 322 16.29 25.30 14.25
C ALA A 322 14.88 25.58 14.80
N GLY A 323 13.83 25.16 14.09
CA GLY A 323 12.45 25.27 14.54
C GLY A 323 12.13 24.32 15.68
N SER A 324 12.24 23.01 15.42
CA SER A 324 11.89 21.92 16.33
C SER A 324 12.64 21.94 17.67
N LEU A 325 13.92 22.37 17.67
CA LEU A 325 14.74 22.47 18.89
C LEU A 325 14.71 23.87 19.52
N GLY A 326 14.02 24.86 18.92
CA GLY A 326 14.01 26.25 19.41
C GLY A 326 13.49 26.41 20.84
N ARG A 327 12.68 25.46 21.35
CA ARG A 327 12.20 25.44 22.75
C ARG A 327 13.32 25.30 23.80
N TYR A 328 14.48 24.77 23.40
CA TYR A 328 15.68 24.60 24.22
C TYR A 328 16.57 25.84 24.28
N TYR A 329 16.42 26.81 23.37
CA TYR A 329 17.22 28.04 23.38
C TYR A 329 16.84 28.94 24.56
N SER A 330 17.79 29.71 25.12
CA SER A 330 17.50 30.66 26.24
C SER A 330 16.38 31.65 25.91
N GLU A 331 16.30 32.12 24.66
CA GLU A 331 15.19 32.91 24.12
C GLU A 331 14.46 32.14 23.01
N PRO A 332 13.43 31.31 23.27
CA PRO A 332 12.80 30.50 22.22
C PRO A 332 12.25 31.28 21.02
N GLN A 333 11.87 32.55 21.20
CA GLN A 333 11.46 33.42 20.10
C GLN A 333 12.60 33.85 19.16
N GLN A 334 13.88 33.56 19.50
CA GLN A 334 15.00 33.71 18.56
C GLN A 334 14.90 32.72 17.40
N ALA A 335 14.44 31.48 17.64
CA ALA A 335 14.19 30.52 16.58
C ALA A 335 13.07 31.01 15.65
N ASN A 336 11.96 31.53 16.19
CA ASN A 336 10.90 32.16 15.39
C ASN A 336 11.44 33.32 14.54
N ARG A 337 12.28 34.21 15.11
CA ARG A 337 12.96 35.28 14.36
C ARG A 337 13.77 34.72 13.19
N VAL A 338 14.58 33.69 13.43
CA VAL A 338 15.39 33.00 12.40
C VAL A 338 14.52 32.40 11.28
N LEU A 339 13.47 31.64 11.62
CA LEU A 339 12.54 31.08 10.62
C LEU A 339 11.84 32.19 9.81
N THR A 340 11.44 33.27 10.48
CA THR A 340 10.79 34.42 9.84
C THR A 340 11.74 35.18 8.91
N ASP A 341 13.02 35.30 9.26
CA ASP A 341 14.06 35.88 8.41
C ASP A 341 14.37 35.00 7.19
N VAL A 342 14.35 33.67 7.36
CA VAL A 342 14.44 32.71 6.24
C VAL A 342 13.29 32.92 5.26
N MET A 343 12.03 32.95 5.73
CA MET A 343 10.86 33.23 4.89
C MET A 343 10.89 34.60 4.19
N GLN A 344 11.72 35.54 4.62
CA GLN A 344 11.90 36.85 3.98
C GLN A 344 13.06 36.91 2.97
N THR A 345 13.95 35.92 2.98
CA THR A 345 15.19 35.91 2.19
C THR A 345 15.21 34.82 1.10
N VAL A 346 14.54 33.69 1.30
CA VAL A 346 14.40 32.63 0.29
C VAL A 346 13.26 32.91 -0.69
N PRO A 347 13.22 32.28 -1.89
CA PRO A 347 12.10 32.39 -2.81
C PRO A 347 10.77 31.97 -2.16
N ALA A 348 9.77 32.84 -2.25
CA ALA A 348 8.44 32.57 -1.69
C ALA A 348 7.81 31.32 -2.34
N LEU A 349 7.18 30.48 -1.51
CA LEU A 349 6.58 29.19 -1.89
C LEU A 349 7.58 28.13 -2.43
N GLY A 350 8.90 28.35 -2.35
CA GLY A 350 9.90 27.30 -2.60
C GLY A 350 10.10 26.36 -1.40
N GLU A 351 10.88 25.28 -1.57
CA GLU A 351 11.14 24.25 -0.55
C GLU A 351 11.53 24.84 0.83
N LEU A 352 12.57 25.68 0.92
CA LEU A 352 12.99 26.28 2.19
C LEU A 352 11.93 27.20 2.83
N TYR A 353 11.05 27.80 2.01
CA TYR A 353 9.96 28.65 2.49
C TYR A 353 8.87 27.81 3.17
N PHE A 354 8.50 26.67 2.57
CA PHE A 354 7.55 25.74 3.16
C PHE A 354 8.09 25.11 4.46
N VAL A 355 9.36 24.70 4.49
CA VAL A 355 9.98 24.17 5.72
C VAL A 355 9.99 25.22 6.84
N ALA A 356 10.36 26.47 6.54
CA ALA A 356 10.34 27.53 7.56
C ALA A 356 8.91 27.88 8.01
N ALA A 357 7.93 27.87 7.10
CA ALA A 357 6.53 28.10 7.41
C ALA A 357 5.94 27.00 8.29
N ASP A 358 6.19 25.73 7.95
CA ASP A 358 5.78 24.55 8.71
C ASP A 358 6.30 24.61 10.15
N GLN A 359 7.59 24.92 10.31
CA GLN A 359 8.19 25.03 11.64
C GLN A 359 7.62 26.21 12.46
N ILE A 360 7.16 27.29 11.81
CA ILE A 360 6.38 28.36 12.48
C ILE A 360 4.98 27.87 12.88
N ALA A 361 4.31 27.11 12.02
CA ALA A 361 3.00 26.54 12.28
C ALA A 361 3.02 25.58 13.48
N GLN A 362 3.88 24.55 13.43
CA GLN A 362 3.96 23.50 14.45
C GLN A 362 4.42 24.02 15.83
N HIS A 363 5.44 24.89 15.87
CA HIS A 363 6.13 25.20 17.13
C HIS A 363 5.88 26.62 17.68
N TYR A 364 5.33 27.52 16.87
CA TYR A 364 5.11 28.94 17.23
C TYR A 364 3.65 29.37 17.04
N ALA A 365 2.72 28.41 17.12
CA ALA A 365 1.27 28.60 17.06
C ALA A 365 0.78 29.34 15.80
N GLY A 366 1.43 29.07 14.66
CA GLY A 366 1.08 29.71 13.38
C GLY A 366 1.34 31.21 13.34
N MET A 367 2.23 31.75 14.19
CA MET A 367 2.53 33.18 14.26
C MET A 367 4.03 33.45 14.07
N ASP A 368 4.35 34.23 13.03
CA ASP A 368 5.72 34.66 12.78
C ASP A 368 6.22 35.65 13.85
N ALA A 369 7.51 35.99 13.79
CA ALA A 369 8.13 36.89 14.77
C ALA A 369 7.59 38.33 14.80
N TYR A 370 6.72 38.71 13.86
CA TYR A 370 6.01 39.99 13.81
C TYR A 370 4.53 39.88 14.23
N GLY A 371 4.08 38.68 14.61
CA GLY A 371 2.68 38.39 14.96
C GLY A 371 1.75 38.30 13.74
N ARG A 372 2.29 37.93 12.56
CA ARG A 372 1.50 37.68 11.35
C ARG A 372 1.17 36.18 11.27
N PRO A 373 -0.06 35.80 10.87
CA PRO A 373 -0.41 34.39 10.73
C PRO A 373 0.34 33.74 9.56
N VAL A 374 0.82 32.52 9.81
CA VAL A 374 1.41 31.61 8.81
C VAL A 374 0.44 30.43 8.68
N ASP A 375 -0.44 30.55 7.68
CA ASP A 375 -1.48 29.57 7.37
C ASP A 375 -0.97 28.61 6.29
N ILE A 376 -0.75 27.35 6.68
CA ILE A 376 -0.12 26.35 5.81
C ILE A 376 -1.02 25.98 4.63
N ASP A 377 -2.33 25.91 4.79
CA ASP A 377 -3.22 25.47 3.73
C ASP A 377 -3.47 26.59 2.70
N VAL A 378 -3.49 27.85 3.14
CA VAL A 378 -3.39 29.02 2.24
C VAL A 378 -2.05 29.05 1.50
N LEU A 379 -0.95 28.62 2.12
CA LEU A 379 0.34 28.50 1.42
C LEU A 379 0.35 27.34 0.42
N LYS A 380 -0.19 26.16 0.78
CA LYS A 380 -0.37 25.02 -0.13
C LYS A 380 -1.20 25.40 -1.34
N GLN A 381 -2.36 26.02 -1.14
CA GLN A 381 -3.24 26.43 -2.23
C GLN A 381 -2.54 27.40 -3.20
N ARG A 382 -1.87 28.43 -2.67
CA ARG A 382 -1.08 29.37 -3.48
C ARG A 382 0.11 28.70 -4.16
N GLY A 383 0.67 27.64 -3.57
CA GLY A 383 1.71 26.82 -4.18
C GLY A 383 1.17 25.99 -5.35
N LYS A 384 0.01 25.34 -5.20
CA LYS A 384 -0.69 24.66 -6.30
C LYS A 384 -0.98 25.65 -7.44
N GLU A 385 -1.50 26.84 -7.14
CA GLU A 385 -1.71 27.92 -8.13
C GLU A 385 -0.42 28.40 -8.83
N GLN A 386 0.74 28.33 -8.16
CA GLN A 386 2.02 28.76 -8.73
C GLN A 386 2.65 27.68 -9.62
N TYR A 387 2.66 26.42 -9.18
CA TYR A 387 3.34 25.32 -9.85
C TYR A 387 2.44 24.54 -10.83
N LEU A 388 1.11 24.59 -10.66
CA LEU A 388 0.11 23.90 -11.47
C LEU A 388 -0.98 24.88 -11.98
N PRO A 389 -0.63 25.99 -12.66
CA PRO A 389 -1.56 27.06 -13.02
C PRO A 389 -2.55 26.70 -14.15
N GLN A 390 -2.40 25.56 -14.82
CA GLN A 390 -3.27 25.13 -15.92
C GLN A 390 -4.19 23.99 -15.47
N ARG A 391 -5.46 24.05 -15.90
CA ARG A 391 -6.42 22.94 -15.79
C ARG A 391 -7.05 22.67 -17.15
N THR A 392 -7.03 21.41 -17.57
CA THR A 392 -7.56 20.92 -18.86
C THR A 392 -8.47 19.73 -18.59
N GLU A 393 -9.64 19.68 -19.23
CA GLU A 393 -10.67 18.68 -18.96
C GLU A 393 -11.04 17.92 -20.24
N PHE A 394 -11.23 16.62 -20.08
CA PHE A 394 -11.65 15.64 -21.09
C PHE A 394 -12.81 14.79 -20.54
N ASP A 395 -13.48 14.06 -21.43
CA ASP A 395 -14.59 13.14 -21.12
C ASP A 395 -15.62 13.75 -20.15
N ASP A 396 -16.22 14.88 -20.54
CA ASP A 396 -17.25 15.61 -19.79
C ASP A 396 -16.81 16.09 -18.39
N GLY A 397 -15.49 16.14 -18.15
CA GLY A 397 -14.89 16.50 -16.87
C GLY A 397 -14.47 15.30 -16.00
N LYS A 398 -14.69 14.05 -16.45
CA LYS A 398 -14.24 12.84 -15.75
C LYS A 398 -12.73 12.56 -15.86
N PHE A 399 -12.02 13.27 -16.74
CA PHE A 399 -10.58 13.11 -16.91
C PHE A 399 -9.91 14.48 -16.96
N VAL A 400 -9.10 14.79 -15.95
CA VAL A 400 -8.62 16.15 -15.65
C VAL A 400 -7.10 16.18 -15.60
N PHE A 401 -6.47 17.08 -16.35
CA PHE A 401 -5.06 17.39 -16.21
C PHE A 401 -4.89 18.72 -15.45
N GLN A 402 -4.08 18.73 -14.38
CA GLN A 402 -3.65 19.93 -13.66
C GLN A 402 -2.14 20.09 -13.85
N THR A 403 -1.68 21.13 -14.55
CA THR A 403 -0.31 21.13 -15.09
C THR A 403 0.45 22.44 -14.89
N GLY A 404 1.77 22.28 -14.82
CA GLY A 404 2.73 23.35 -14.97
C GLY A 404 2.59 24.05 -16.32
N SER A 405 2.99 25.32 -16.37
CA SER A 405 2.78 26.20 -17.54
C SER A 405 3.62 25.87 -18.80
N GLN A 406 4.46 24.84 -18.77
CA GLN A 406 5.38 24.48 -19.86
C GLN A 406 4.89 23.31 -20.72
N LEU A 407 3.90 22.52 -20.26
CA LEU A 407 3.31 21.46 -21.08
C LEU A 407 2.55 22.04 -22.29
N SER A 408 2.66 21.34 -23.41
CA SER A 408 1.96 21.69 -24.65
C SER A 408 0.58 21.04 -24.76
N GLU A 409 -0.32 21.69 -25.52
CA GLU A 409 -1.61 21.12 -25.93
C GLU A 409 -1.44 19.83 -26.75
N GLU A 410 -0.26 19.61 -27.36
CA GLU A 410 0.08 18.34 -28.04
C GLU A 410 0.32 17.22 -27.03
N GLN A 411 1.18 17.43 -26.02
CA GLN A 411 1.46 16.44 -24.97
C GLN A 411 0.17 16.03 -24.26
N LEU A 412 -0.67 16.99 -23.86
CA LEU A 412 -1.96 16.70 -23.21
C LEU A 412 -2.88 15.81 -24.07
N GLN A 413 -2.93 16.05 -25.38
CA GLN A 413 -3.69 15.19 -26.29
C GLN A 413 -3.04 13.81 -26.45
N ARG A 414 -1.70 13.71 -26.53
CA ARG A 414 -1.02 12.41 -26.59
C ARG A 414 -1.28 11.55 -25.36
N LEU A 415 -1.21 12.14 -24.16
CA LEU A 415 -1.52 11.43 -22.90
C LEU A 415 -2.98 10.95 -22.84
N TYR A 416 -3.94 11.78 -23.29
CA TYR A 416 -5.34 11.34 -23.41
C TYR A 416 -5.47 10.10 -24.33
N TRP A 417 -4.87 10.12 -25.53
CA TRP A 417 -4.99 8.99 -26.46
C TRP A 417 -4.20 7.76 -26.00
N ALA A 418 -3.09 7.95 -25.28
CA ALA A 418 -2.35 6.87 -24.63
C ALA A 418 -3.22 6.15 -23.58
N ALA A 419 -3.97 6.90 -22.77
CA ALA A 419 -4.96 6.33 -21.86
C ALA A 419 -6.01 5.48 -22.60
N LYS A 420 -6.49 5.92 -23.77
CA LYS A 420 -7.49 5.16 -24.55
C LYS A 420 -6.93 3.90 -25.22
N GLU A 421 -5.63 3.84 -25.49
CA GLU A 421 -4.96 2.60 -25.95
C GLU A 421 -4.78 1.61 -24.79
N VAL A 422 -4.28 2.07 -23.64
CA VAL A 422 -4.13 1.25 -22.43
C VAL A 422 -5.49 0.74 -21.93
N GLN A 423 -6.48 1.62 -21.79
CA GLN A 423 -7.85 1.29 -21.38
C GLN A 423 -8.46 0.20 -22.28
N ALA A 424 -8.30 0.30 -23.59
CA ALA A 424 -8.84 -0.69 -24.52
C ALA A 424 -8.19 -2.07 -24.32
N GLN A 425 -6.85 -2.15 -24.24
CA GLN A 425 -6.18 -3.44 -24.04
C GLN A 425 -6.45 -4.03 -22.64
N PHE A 426 -6.59 -3.18 -21.62
CA PHE A 426 -6.97 -3.60 -20.26
C PHE A 426 -8.35 -4.26 -20.23
N HIS A 427 -9.40 -3.57 -20.72
CA HIS A 427 -10.76 -4.14 -20.73
C HIS A 427 -10.88 -5.40 -21.59
N ARG A 428 -10.08 -5.56 -22.66
CA ARG A 428 -9.97 -6.84 -23.39
C ARG A 428 -9.51 -7.98 -22.48
N VAL A 429 -8.46 -7.78 -21.69
CA VAL A 429 -7.88 -8.84 -20.83
C VAL A 429 -8.78 -9.15 -19.64
N ILE A 430 -9.29 -8.12 -18.94
CA ILE A 430 -10.17 -8.30 -17.78
C ILE A 430 -11.55 -8.84 -18.18
N GLY A 431 -12.04 -8.46 -19.37
CA GLY A 431 -13.37 -8.83 -19.86
C GLY A 431 -14.51 -8.02 -19.22
N SER A 432 -14.20 -7.00 -18.40
CA SER A 432 -15.14 -6.05 -17.81
C SER A 432 -14.69 -4.60 -18.08
N ASP A 433 -15.68 -3.72 -18.22
CA ASP A 433 -15.56 -2.26 -18.28
C ASP A 433 -16.45 -1.55 -17.26
N GLN A 434 -17.05 -2.30 -16.33
CA GLN A 434 -17.84 -1.77 -15.22
C GLN A 434 -16.94 -1.58 -14.00
N PRO A 435 -16.94 -0.39 -13.36
CA PRO A 435 -16.21 -0.18 -12.11
C PRO A 435 -16.75 -1.10 -11.01
N LEU A 436 -15.87 -1.66 -10.18
CA LEU A 436 -16.25 -2.56 -9.09
C LEU A 436 -17.07 -1.84 -8.00
N GLU A 437 -16.75 -0.56 -7.78
CA GLU A 437 -17.36 0.32 -6.79
C GLU A 437 -17.84 1.62 -7.45
N GLN A 438 -18.78 2.32 -6.81
CA GLN A 438 -19.46 3.51 -7.37
C GLN A 438 -19.36 4.68 -6.40
N GLY A 439 -19.01 5.88 -6.90
CA GLY A 439 -18.83 7.06 -6.05
C GLY A 439 -17.45 7.17 -5.39
N ASN A 440 -16.50 6.28 -5.72
CA ASN A 440 -15.11 6.39 -5.31
C ASN A 440 -14.44 7.63 -5.97
N PRO A 441 -13.35 8.18 -5.38
CA PRO A 441 -12.73 9.43 -5.84
C PRO A 441 -12.23 9.40 -7.30
N ASP A 442 -11.91 8.21 -7.78
CA ASP A 442 -11.47 7.89 -9.13
C ASP A 442 -12.57 7.98 -10.21
N ASP A 443 -13.84 8.20 -9.83
CA ASP A 443 -14.92 8.61 -10.75
C ASP A 443 -14.56 9.86 -11.58
N VAL A 444 -13.58 10.65 -11.11
CA VAL A 444 -12.88 11.73 -11.83
C VAL A 444 -11.36 11.57 -11.69
N LEU A 445 -10.72 10.86 -12.63
CA LEU A 445 -9.27 10.75 -12.68
C LEU A 445 -8.63 12.15 -12.87
N THR A 446 -7.81 12.55 -11.90
CA THR A 446 -6.97 13.75 -11.97
C THR A 446 -5.50 13.40 -12.21
N VAL A 447 -4.82 14.17 -13.05
CA VAL A 447 -3.41 13.96 -13.41
C VAL A 447 -2.64 15.26 -13.22
N VAL A 448 -1.77 15.28 -12.23
CA VAL A 448 -0.97 16.41 -11.79
C VAL A 448 0.42 16.34 -12.43
N ILE A 449 0.74 17.25 -13.36
CA ILE A 449 2.04 17.25 -14.07
C ILE A 449 2.82 18.55 -13.84
N TYR A 450 3.85 18.50 -13.00
CA TYR A 450 4.81 19.59 -12.79
C TYR A 450 5.73 19.79 -14.03
N ASN A 451 6.40 20.93 -14.19
CA ASN A 451 7.19 21.17 -15.42
C ASN A 451 8.51 20.38 -15.51
N ASN A 452 9.03 19.89 -14.38
CA ASN A 452 10.37 19.29 -14.24
C ASN A 452 10.50 18.59 -12.87
N PRO A 453 11.49 17.71 -12.64
CA PRO A 453 11.68 17.03 -11.36
C PRO A 453 11.96 17.97 -10.18
N ASP A 454 12.54 19.15 -10.41
CA ASP A 454 12.85 20.10 -9.34
C ASP A 454 11.60 20.80 -8.81
N GLU A 455 10.62 21.07 -9.66
CA GLU A 455 9.27 21.46 -9.28
C GLU A 455 8.48 20.29 -8.67
N TYR A 456 8.69 19.05 -9.14
CA TYR A 456 8.03 17.86 -8.58
C TYR A 456 8.32 17.67 -7.09
N ARG A 457 9.53 18.02 -6.63
CA ARG A 457 9.92 18.05 -5.20
C ARG A 457 8.97 18.89 -4.32
N MET A 458 8.13 19.75 -4.90
CA MET A 458 7.10 20.50 -4.17
C MET A 458 5.86 19.66 -3.85
N ASN A 459 5.59 18.53 -4.53
CA ASN A 459 4.40 17.71 -4.30
C ASN A 459 4.27 17.25 -2.84
N LYS A 460 5.39 16.89 -2.20
CA LYS A 460 5.45 16.53 -0.76
C LYS A 460 5.04 17.67 0.19
N TYR A 461 5.14 18.93 -0.23
CA TYR A 461 4.69 20.09 0.55
C TYR A 461 3.25 20.50 0.20
N LEU A 462 2.82 20.29 -1.05
CA LEU A 462 1.53 20.76 -1.59
C LEU A 462 0.40 19.74 -1.41
N TYR A 463 0.69 18.45 -1.54
CA TYR A 463 -0.25 17.34 -1.42
C TYR A 463 0.15 16.37 -0.29
N GLY A 464 1.45 16.13 -0.08
CA GLY A 464 1.98 15.32 1.03
C GLY A 464 2.71 14.04 0.60
N TYR A 465 2.51 13.62 -0.65
CA TYR A 465 3.06 12.35 -1.16
C TYR A 465 4.56 12.40 -1.48
N SER A 466 5.19 11.22 -1.48
CA SER A 466 6.62 11.08 -1.80
C SER A 466 6.93 11.54 -3.23
N THR A 467 8.12 12.10 -3.40
CA THR A 467 8.68 12.54 -4.69
C THR A 467 9.97 11.79 -5.04
N ASP A 468 10.24 10.66 -4.37
CA ASP A 468 11.40 9.79 -4.63
C ASP A 468 11.01 8.69 -5.64
N ASN A 469 10.39 9.13 -6.74
CA ASN A 469 9.76 8.32 -7.78
C ASN A 469 9.64 9.13 -9.08
N GLY A 470 9.36 8.47 -10.21
CA GLY A 470 9.08 9.16 -11.48
C GLY A 470 7.66 9.74 -11.55
N GLY A 471 6.78 9.24 -10.69
CA GLY A 471 5.38 9.55 -10.52
C GLY A 471 4.79 8.69 -9.38
N ILE A 472 3.51 8.88 -9.07
CA ILE A 472 2.74 7.98 -8.20
C ILE A 472 1.23 8.20 -8.39
N TYR A 473 0.46 7.13 -8.59
CA TYR A 473 -1.00 7.14 -8.45
C TYR A 473 -1.43 7.00 -6.98
N ILE A 474 -2.41 7.81 -6.56
CA ILE A 474 -3.04 7.78 -5.24
C ILE A 474 -4.55 7.62 -5.44
N GLU A 475 -5.05 6.41 -5.21
CA GLU A 475 -6.46 6.07 -5.40
C GLU A 475 -7.44 6.81 -4.46
N PRO A 476 -7.16 6.98 -3.15
CA PRO A 476 -8.04 7.77 -2.27
C PRO A 476 -8.19 9.26 -2.67
N ASP A 477 -7.31 9.78 -3.53
CA ASP A 477 -7.40 11.11 -4.13
C ASP A 477 -7.91 11.08 -5.58
N GLY A 478 -8.12 9.90 -6.17
CA GLY A 478 -8.37 9.71 -7.61
C GLY A 478 -7.28 10.32 -8.50
N THR A 479 -6.04 10.47 -7.98
CA THR A 479 -5.05 11.40 -8.55
C THR A 479 -3.68 10.76 -8.82
N PHE A 480 -3.18 10.90 -10.05
CA PHE A 480 -1.82 10.58 -10.47
C PHE A 480 -0.91 11.82 -10.42
N PHE A 481 0.27 11.72 -9.83
CA PHE A 481 1.28 12.79 -9.73
C PHE A 481 2.53 12.50 -10.57
N THR A 482 3.06 13.50 -11.29
CA THR A 482 4.20 13.35 -12.22
C THR A 482 4.85 14.69 -12.58
N TYR A 483 5.92 14.65 -13.39
CA TYR A 483 6.56 15.83 -13.99
C TYR A 483 6.95 15.62 -15.46
N ASP A 484 6.96 16.67 -16.29
CA ASP A 484 7.55 16.57 -17.64
C ASP A 484 9.08 16.45 -17.57
N ARG A 485 9.68 15.69 -18.49
CA ARG A 485 11.03 15.11 -18.31
C ARG A 485 11.80 14.95 -19.62
N THR A 486 13.09 15.26 -19.56
CA THR A 486 14.03 14.99 -20.66
C THR A 486 14.67 13.60 -20.54
N ILE A 487 15.20 13.08 -21.64
CA ILE A 487 15.90 11.78 -21.69
C ILE A 487 17.19 11.74 -20.85
N ASP A 488 17.76 12.90 -20.48
CA ASP A 488 18.89 12.99 -19.55
C ASP A 488 18.45 12.92 -18.07
N GLN A 489 17.15 13.01 -17.77
CA GLN A 489 16.56 12.98 -16.41
C GLN A 489 15.80 11.69 -16.10
N SER A 490 15.41 10.91 -17.12
CA SER A 490 14.68 9.65 -16.98
C SER A 490 14.87 8.78 -18.22
N ILE A 491 15.00 7.47 -18.04
CA ILE A 491 14.96 6.49 -19.15
C ILE A 491 13.55 6.34 -19.73
N TYR A 492 12.51 6.59 -18.92
CA TYR A 492 11.11 6.56 -19.30
C TYR A 492 10.61 7.95 -19.68
N SER A 493 9.91 8.07 -20.80
CA SER A 493 9.26 9.32 -21.21
C SER A 493 8.05 9.66 -20.34
N LEU A 494 7.51 10.89 -20.47
CA LEU A 494 6.27 11.28 -19.78
C LEU A 494 5.08 10.39 -20.18
N GLU A 495 4.93 10.09 -21.48
CA GLU A 495 3.85 9.20 -21.96
C GLU A 495 4.06 7.75 -21.49
N GLU A 496 5.31 7.27 -21.48
CA GLU A 496 5.60 5.89 -21.08
C GLU A 496 5.30 5.64 -19.60
N LEU A 497 5.71 6.53 -18.69
CA LEU A 497 5.33 6.39 -17.28
C LEU A 497 3.84 6.67 -17.06
N PHE A 498 3.26 7.62 -17.80
CA PHE A 498 1.81 7.85 -17.75
C PHE A 498 1.02 6.57 -18.08
N ARG A 499 1.47 5.79 -19.07
CA ARG A 499 0.85 4.51 -19.45
C ARG A 499 0.96 3.44 -18.35
N HIS A 500 2.06 3.42 -17.59
CA HIS A 500 2.21 2.56 -16.39
C HIS A 500 1.22 2.98 -15.31
N GLU A 501 1.29 4.24 -14.89
CA GLU A 501 0.54 4.75 -13.73
C GLU A 501 -0.97 4.84 -13.98
N PHE A 502 -1.38 5.07 -15.23
CA PHE A 502 -2.78 4.94 -15.66
C PHE A 502 -3.28 3.50 -15.54
N THR A 503 -2.40 2.49 -15.60
CA THR A 503 -2.79 1.10 -15.33
C THR A 503 -3.11 0.88 -13.85
N HIS A 504 -2.43 1.52 -12.91
CA HIS A 504 -2.78 1.45 -11.48
C HIS A 504 -4.19 2.02 -11.21
N TYR A 505 -4.56 3.12 -11.89
CA TYR A 505 -5.94 3.62 -11.89
C TYR A 505 -6.94 2.58 -12.44
N LEU A 506 -6.58 1.85 -13.50
CA LEU A 506 -7.45 0.79 -14.03
C LEU A 506 -7.53 -0.44 -13.11
N GLN A 507 -6.44 -0.79 -12.42
CA GLN A 507 -6.37 -1.91 -11.49
C GLN A 507 -7.32 -1.70 -10.31
N GLY A 508 -7.20 -0.60 -9.58
CA GLY A 508 -8.10 -0.30 -8.46
C GLY A 508 -9.56 -0.15 -8.91
N ARG A 509 -9.82 0.58 -10.00
CA ARG A 509 -11.19 0.85 -10.46
C ARG A 509 -11.96 -0.38 -10.98
N TYR A 510 -11.30 -1.30 -11.67
CA TYR A 510 -11.96 -2.34 -12.49
C TYR A 510 -11.53 -3.78 -12.17
N GLU A 511 -10.52 -3.99 -11.31
CA GLU A 511 -9.91 -5.32 -11.11
C GLU A 511 -9.72 -5.70 -9.63
N VAL A 512 -9.27 -4.79 -8.77
CA VAL A 512 -8.98 -5.08 -7.36
C VAL A 512 -10.07 -4.47 -6.46
N PRO A 513 -10.88 -5.25 -5.71
CA PRO A 513 -11.93 -4.71 -4.84
C PRO A 513 -11.37 -3.99 -3.60
N GLY A 514 -12.04 -2.91 -3.19
CA GLY A 514 -11.59 -2.03 -2.11
C GLY A 514 -10.43 -1.11 -2.51
N MET A 515 -9.97 -0.30 -1.55
CA MET A 515 -8.85 0.64 -1.75
C MET A 515 -7.49 -0.08 -1.79
N TRP A 516 -6.61 0.35 -2.68
CA TRP A 516 -5.26 -0.18 -2.87
C TRP A 516 -4.46 -0.30 -1.56
N GLY A 517 -3.78 -1.43 -1.38
CA GLY A 517 -3.04 -1.75 -0.15
C GLY A 517 -3.91 -2.17 1.04
N GLN A 518 -5.23 -2.28 0.87
CA GLN A 518 -6.19 -2.65 1.93
C GLN A 518 -6.95 -3.95 1.58
N GLY A 519 -7.76 -4.45 2.51
CA GLY A 519 -8.54 -5.68 2.29
C GLY A 519 -7.71 -6.99 2.35
N PRO A 520 -8.31 -8.14 2.02
CA PRO A 520 -7.69 -9.47 2.10
C PRO A 520 -6.40 -9.65 1.27
N LEU A 521 -6.43 -9.30 -0.01
CA LEU A 521 -5.37 -9.61 -0.99
C LEU A 521 -4.00 -9.01 -0.63
N TYR A 522 -3.97 -7.84 0.01
CA TYR A 522 -2.71 -7.17 0.36
C TYR A 522 -2.08 -7.65 1.69
N LYS A 523 -2.79 -8.46 2.51
CA LYS A 523 -2.34 -8.85 3.86
C LYS A 523 -1.04 -9.66 3.90
N THR A 524 -0.76 -10.44 2.86
CA THR A 524 0.43 -11.31 2.78
C THR A 524 1.58 -10.70 1.98
N GLY A 525 1.39 -9.51 1.39
CA GLY A 525 2.42 -8.82 0.63
C GLY A 525 2.87 -9.60 -0.61
N LEU A 526 1.90 -10.15 -1.36
CA LEU A 526 2.10 -10.92 -2.59
C LEU A 526 1.51 -10.25 -3.85
N MET A 527 0.74 -9.16 -3.72
CA MET A 527 0.13 -8.45 -4.87
C MET A 527 1.15 -7.66 -5.71
N GLN A 528 2.33 -7.34 -5.17
CA GLN A 528 3.29 -6.40 -5.77
C GLN A 528 3.79 -6.82 -7.17
N TRP A 529 3.93 -8.12 -7.44
CA TRP A 529 4.30 -8.60 -8.78
C TRP A 529 3.14 -8.43 -9.79
N PHE A 530 1.89 -8.52 -9.34
CA PHE A 530 0.71 -8.36 -10.18
C PHE A 530 0.46 -6.89 -10.48
N ASP A 531 0.51 -6.03 -9.45
CA ASP A 531 0.31 -4.58 -9.57
C ASP A 531 1.35 -3.97 -10.52
N GLU A 532 2.64 -4.13 -10.21
CA GLU A 532 3.73 -3.53 -10.99
C GLU A 532 4.01 -4.25 -12.30
N GLY A 533 3.90 -5.59 -12.31
CA GLY A 533 4.09 -6.38 -13.52
C GLY A 533 2.99 -6.15 -14.54
N GLY A 534 1.75 -5.97 -14.08
CA GLY A 534 0.60 -5.58 -14.90
C GLY A 534 0.78 -4.16 -15.45
N ALA A 535 1.21 -3.21 -14.62
CA ALA A 535 1.42 -1.83 -15.05
C ALA A 535 2.56 -1.67 -16.08
N GLU A 536 3.73 -2.30 -15.88
CA GLU A 536 4.81 -2.29 -16.88
C GLU A 536 4.36 -3.00 -18.19
N PHE A 537 3.49 -4.03 -18.09
CA PHE A 537 2.94 -4.80 -19.22
C PHE A 537 1.90 -4.01 -20.03
N PHE A 538 0.80 -3.57 -19.40
CA PHE A 538 -0.26 -2.82 -20.07
C PHE A 538 0.23 -1.47 -20.60
N ALA A 539 1.29 -0.89 -20.05
CA ALA A 539 1.93 0.28 -20.65
C ALA A 539 2.45 0.03 -22.09
N GLY A 540 2.70 -1.22 -22.47
CA GLY A 540 3.00 -1.65 -23.84
C GLY A 540 1.79 -1.69 -24.78
N ALA A 541 0.59 -1.29 -24.36
CA ALA A 541 -0.63 -1.31 -25.16
C ALA A 541 -0.54 -0.51 -26.46
N THR A 542 -1.11 -1.06 -27.52
CA THR A 542 -1.22 -0.42 -28.83
C THR A 542 -2.69 -0.36 -29.29
N ARG A 543 -2.96 0.43 -30.32
CA ARG A 543 -4.29 0.53 -30.94
C ARG A 543 -4.73 -0.73 -31.73
N THR A 544 -3.79 -1.44 -32.38
CA THR A 544 -4.12 -2.46 -33.41
C THR A 544 -3.15 -3.64 -33.51
N GLU A 545 -2.24 -3.79 -32.55
CA GLU A 545 -1.22 -4.85 -32.50
C GLU A 545 -1.14 -5.46 -31.08
N GLY A 546 -2.27 -5.52 -30.37
CA GLY A 546 -2.35 -5.93 -28.97
C GLY A 546 -1.46 -5.12 -28.01
N ILE A 547 -0.76 -5.82 -27.12
CA ILE A 547 0.23 -5.29 -26.18
C ILE A 547 1.63 -5.75 -26.65
N GLN A 548 2.62 -4.85 -26.62
CA GLN A 548 3.97 -5.10 -27.15
C GLN A 548 5.07 -4.86 -26.09
N PRO A 549 6.06 -5.78 -25.95
CA PRO A 549 7.18 -5.62 -25.02
C PRO A 549 7.98 -4.33 -25.22
N ARG A 550 8.09 -3.53 -24.15
CA ARG A 550 8.80 -2.25 -24.14
C ARG A 550 10.33 -2.45 -24.14
N LYS A 551 11.02 -1.77 -25.08
CA LYS A 551 12.49 -1.82 -25.23
C LYS A 551 13.25 -1.37 -23.98
N SER A 552 12.66 -0.48 -23.19
CA SER A 552 13.19 0.00 -21.90
C SER A 552 13.31 -1.16 -20.91
N VAL A 553 12.20 -1.78 -20.53
CA VAL A 553 12.10 -2.90 -19.58
C VAL A 553 12.92 -4.12 -20.03
N VAL A 554 12.76 -4.55 -21.30
CA VAL A 554 13.58 -5.65 -21.87
C VAL A 554 15.07 -5.29 -21.95
N GLY A 555 15.40 -4.00 -21.93
CA GLY A 555 16.77 -3.49 -21.84
C GLY A 555 17.45 -3.76 -20.49
N ASN A 556 16.66 -3.85 -19.42
CA ASN A 556 17.12 -4.20 -18.07
C ASN A 556 17.35 -5.72 -17.95
N LEU A 557 16.36 -6.53 -18.35
CA LEU A 557 16.41 -8.01 -18.35
C LEU A 557 17.64 -8.61 -19.06
N ARG A 558 18.16 -7.92 -20.07
CA ARG A 558 19.37 -8.34 -20.81
C ARG A 558 20.65 -8.32 -19.95
N ASN A 559 20.71 -7.52 -18.89
CA ASN A 559 21.94 -7.30 -18.13
C ASN A 559 22.27 -8.46 -17.18
N ASP A 560 21.29 -9.32 -16.86
CA ASP A 560 21.43 -10.47 -15.98
C ASP A 560 21.73 -11.78 -16.74
N GLY A 561 22.73 -12.54 -16.26
CA GLY A 561 22.95 -13.91 -16.68
C GLY A 561 21.91 -14.88 -16.07
N PRO A 562 21.76 -16.12 -16.61
CA PRO A 562 20.74 -17.06 -16.14
C PRO A 562 20.79 -17.45 -14.64
N GLY A 563 21.92 -17.25 -13.97
CA GLY A 563 22.07 -17.46 -12.51
C GLY A 563 21.78 -16.21 -11.66
N GLU A 564 21.41 -15.10 -12.29
CA GLU A 564 21.07 -13.82 -11.65
C GLU A 564 19.60 -13.45 -11.86
N ARG A 565 18.90 -14.14 -12.77
CA ARG A 565 17.46 -13.97 -13.04
C ARG A 565 16.61 -14.46 -11.89
N PHE A 566 15.46 -13.84 -11.69
CA PHE A 566 14.43 -14.34 -10.77
C PHE A 566 13.74 -15.56 -11.39
N SER A 567 13.45 -16.58 -10.57
CA SER A 567 12.53 -17.66 -10.91
C SER A 567 11.07 -17.19 -10.78
N VAL A 568 10.10 -18.00 -11.20
CA VAL A 568 8.66 -17.72 -10.97
C VAL A 568 8.40 -17.48 -9.48
N ALA A 569 9.00 -18.30 -8.60
CA ALA A 569 8.86 -18.18 -7.16
C ALA A 569 9.49 -16.88 -6.61
N ASP A 570 10.69 -16.51 -7.06
CA ASP A 570 11.33 -15.25 -6.64
C ASP A 570 10.50 -14.03 -7.09
N THR A 571 9.93 -14.07 -8.31
CA THR A 571 9.09 -12.99 -8.84
C THR A 571 7.81 -12.82 -8.03
N VAL A 572 7.04 -13.88 -7.76
CA VAL A 572 5.75 -13.71 -7.04
C VAL A 572 5.87 -13.50 -5.53
N ASN A 573 7.03 -13.79 -4.95
CA ASN A 573 7.35 -13.46 -3.56
C ASN A 573 8.18 -12.15 -3.44
N SER A 574 8.25 -11.35 -4.51
CA SER A 574 8.95 -10.06 -4.50
C SER A 574 8.15 -8.97 -3.79
N GLN A 575 8.86 -8.15 -3.03
CA GLN A 575 8.31 -7.01 -2.29
C GLN A 575 9.05 -5.71 -2.64
N TYR A 576 8.41 -4.58 -2.32
CA TYR A 576 9.00 -3.25 -2.50
C TYR A 576 10.36 -3.10 -1.81
N GLY A 577 11.32 -2.48 -2.52
CA GLY A 577 12.67 -2.23 -2.01
C GLY A 577 13.80 -2.52 -3.01
N ALA A 578 13.53 -3.21 -4.12
CA ALA A 578 14.51 -3.46 -5.18
C ALA A 578 13.90 -3.25 -6.58
N TRP A 579 14.49 -2.36 -7.39
CA TRP A 579 14.02 -2.05 -8.74
C TRP A 579 13.93 -3.25 -9.70
N LYS A 580 14.65 -4.33 -9.41
CA LYS A 580 14.73 -5.50 -10.28
C LYS A 580 13.41 -6.26 -10.39
N PHE A 581 12.56 -6.31 -9.37
CA PHE A 581 11.36 -7.17 -9.45
C PHE A 581 10.36 -6.68 -10.51
N TYR A 582 10.29 -5.38 -10.79
CA TYR A 582 9.44 -4.78 -11.82
C TYR A 582 9.67 -5.44 -13.19
N ASP A 583 10.94 -5.53 -13.62
CA ASP A 583 11.34 -6.13 -14.90
C ASP A 583 10.92 -7.61 -15.02
N TYR A 584 11.09 -8.38 -13.94
CA TYR A 584 10.79 -9.82 -13.91
C TYR A 584 9.29 -10.10 -13.72
N SER A 585 8.57 -9.20 -13.06
CA SER A 585 7.11 -9.22 -12.91
C SER A 585 6.44 -8.93 -14.25
N PHE A 586 6.89 -7.90 -14.97
CA PHE A 586 6.55 -7.68 -16.37
C PHE A 586 6.78 -8.95 -17.21
N ALA A 587 7.96 -9.55 -17.10
CA ALA A 587 8.30 -10.74 -17.87
C ALA A 587 7.37 -11.93 -17.55
N LEU A 588 6.95 -12.08 -16.29
CA LEU A 588 6.04 -13.15 -15.85
C LEU A 588 4.62 -12.91 -16.36
N TYR A 589 4.13 -11.67 -16.23
CA TYR A 589 2.82 -11.25 -16.75
C TYR A 589 2.74 -11.46 -18.27
N ASN A 590 3.77 -11.03 -19.00
CA ASN A 590 3.91 -11.22 -20.44
C ASN A 590 4.04 -12.70 -20.84
N TYR A 591 4.69 -13.54 -20.02
CA TYR A 591 4.75 -14.99 -20.22
C TYR A 591 3.35 -15.62 -20.08
N LEU A 592 2.64 -15.36 -18.98
CA LEU A 592 1.30 -15.88 -18.73
C LEU A 592 0.34 -15.46 -19.86
N TYR A 593 0.29 -14.17 -20.20
CA TYR A 593 -0.54 -13.64 -21.28
C TYR A 593 -0.32 -14.32 -22.65
N HIS A 594 0.90 -14.76 -22.96
CA HIS A 594 1.25 -15.35 -24.26
C HIS A 594 1.32 -16.88 -24.28
N GLN A 595 1.41 -17.56 -23.14
CA GLN A 595 1.71 -19.00 -23.07
C GLN A 595 0.83 -19.79 -22.08
N ASP A 596 0.15 -19.12 -21.14
CA ASP A 596 -0.77 -19.73 -20.16
C ASP A 596 -1.85 -18.72 -19.75
N PHE A 597 -2.67 -18.31 -20.73
CA PHE A 597 -3.69 -17.28 -20.55
C PHE A 597 -4.74 -17.74 -19.53
N MET A 598 -5.06 -19.04 -19.47
CA MET A 598 -5.97 -19.57 -18.47
C MET A 598 -5.45 -19.48 -17.02
N THR A 599 -4.13 -19.51 -16.77
CA THR A 599 -3.61 -19.20 -15.42
C THR A 599 -3.74 -17.72 -15.10
N LEU A 600 -3.52 -16.82 -16.08
CA LEU A 600 -3.74 -15.38 -15.90
C LEU A 600 -5.23 -15.06 -15.62
N ASP A 601 -6.15 -15.68 -16.34
CA ASP A 601 -7.60 -15.55 -16.14
C ASP A 601 -8.06 -16.03 -14.76
N ARG A 602 -7.49 -17.13 -14.23
CA ARG A 602 -7.78 -17.59 -12.86
C ARG A 602 -7.21 -16.66 -11.78
N ILE A 603 -6.06 -16.03 -12.02
CA ILE A 603 -5.50 -15.00 -11.13
C ILE A 603 -6.43 -13.78 -11.12
N HIS A 604 -6.82 -13.28 -12.29
CA HIS A 604 -7.78 -12.18 -12.44
C HIS A 604 -9.18 -12.48 -11.86
N HIS A 605 -9.60 -13.75 -11.86
CA HIS A 605 -10.84 -14.17 -11.24
C HIS A 605 -10.73 -14.13 -9.70
N ALA A 606 -9.67 -14.72 -9.13
CA ALA A 606 -9.47 -14.72 -7.67
C ALA A 606 -9.35 -13.31 -7.09
N ILE A 607 -8.67 -12.39 -7.80
CA ILE A 607 -8.53 -10.99 -7.41
C ILE A 607 -9.89 -10.28 -7.39
N ARG A 608 -10.68 -10.33 -8.48
CA ARG A 608 -12.00 -9.68 -8.55
C ARG A 608 -13.03 -10.22 -7.57
N PHE A 609 -12.95 -11.49 -7.19
CA PHE A 609 -13.78 -12.07 -6.14
C PHE A 609 -13.21 -11.89 -4.72
N ASN A 610 -12.10 -11.14 -4.57
CA ASN A 610 -11.39 -10.88 -3.31
C ASN A 610 -10.95 -12.15 -2.55
N ASP A 611 -10.79 -13.27 -3.26
CA ASP A 611 -10.42 -14.56 -2.67
C ASP A 611 -8.89 -14.71 -2.64
N ALA A 612 -8.30 -14.17 -1.57
CA ALA A 612 -6.88 -14.32 -1.27
C ALA A 612 -6.43 -15.79 -1.20
N ASN A 613 -7.28 -16.75 -0.80
CA ASN A 613 -6.90 -18.17 -0.74
C ASN A 613 -6.80 -18.77 -2.14
N ALA A 614 -7.74 -18.46 -3.04
CA ALA A 614 -7.67 -18.89 -4.43
C ALA A 614 -6.49 -18.24 -5.17
N TYR A 615 -6.22 -16.95 -4.89
CA TYR A 615 -5.08 -16.20 -5.43
C TYR A 615 -3.74 -16.83 -5.01
N GLU A 616 -3.50 -16.97 -3.69
CA GLU A 616 -2.30 -17.61 -3.16
C GLU A 616 -2.18 -19.07 -3.62
N GLY A 617 -3.30 -19.76 -3.81
CA GLY A 617 -3.36 -21.09 -4.42
C GLY A 617 -2.82 -21.13 -5.85
N GLN A 618 -3.13 -20.14 -6.70
CA GLN A 618 -2.51 -20.04 -8.04
C GLN A 618 -1.01 -19.75 -7.95
N LEU A 619 -0.60 -18.80 -7.09
CA LEU A 619 0.82 -18.44 -6.93
C LEU A 619 1.66 -19.63 -6.46
N ALA A 620 1.17 -20.37 -5.46
CA ALA A 620 1.82 -21.56 -4.92
C ALA A 620 1.92 -22.68 -5.96
N ALA A 621 0.87 -22.90 -6.76
CA ALA A 621 0.87 -23.90 -7.82
C ALA A 621 1.93 -23.61 -8.90
N MET A 622 1.96 -22.38 -9.44
CA MET A 622 2.92 -22.04 -10.49
C MET A 622 4.36 -21.86 -9.97
N SER A 623 4.54 -21.53 -8.69
CA SER A 623 5.86 -21.53 -8.03
C SER A 623 6.43 -22.95 -7.81
N GLY A 624 5.57 -23.95 -7.68
CA GLY A 624 5.97 -25.36 -7.50
C GLY A 624 6.36 -26.08 -8.80
N GLU A 625 5.93 -25.58 -9.96
CA GLU A 625 6.09 -26.27 -11.24
C GLU A 625 7.36 -25.87 -11.99
N ALA A 626 8.35 -26.78 -11.97
CA ALA A 626 9.64 -26.59 -12.64
C ALA A 626 9.49 -26.35 -14.17
N HIS A 627 8.50 -26.96 -14.81
CA HIS A 627 8.24 -26.75 -16.25
C HIS A 627 7.76 -25.31 -16.55
N THR A 628 6.94 -24.73 -15.67
CA THR A 628 6.49 -23.35 -15.77
C THR A 628 7.67 -22.40 -15.63
N ASN A 629 8.57 -22.66 -14.67
CA ASN A 629 9.79 -21.86 -14.53
C ASN A 629 10.74 -21.98 -15.73
N ASP A 630 10.99 -23.19 -16.26
CA ASP A 630 11.83 -23.38 -17.45
C ASP A 630 11.25 -22.65 -18.68
N SER A 631 9.92 -22.68 -18.83
CA SER A 631 9.19 -21.97 -19.90
C SER A 631 9.27 -20.45 -19.75
N TYR A 632 9.11 -19.94 -18.53
CA TYR A 632 9.28 -18.53 -18.17
C TYR A 632 10.69 -18.04 -18.48
N GLN A 633 11.73 -18.76 -18.05
CA GLN A 633 13.13 -18.41 -18.35
C GLN A 633 13.41 -18.37 -19.85
N HIS A 634 12.85 -19.30 -20.63
CA HIS A 634 12.99 -19.29 -22.08
C HIS A 634 12.29 -18.08 -22.72
N SER A 635 11.11 -17.69 -22.23
CA SER A 635 10.42 -16.49 -22.72
C SER A 635 11.22 -15.19 -22.49
N ILE A 636 12.03 -15.12 -21.42
CA ILE A 636 12.97 -14.01 -21.19
C ILE A 636 14.09 -14.05 -22.25
N GLU A 637 14.60 -15.23 -22.59
CA GLU A 637 15.61 -15.36 -23.66
C GLU A 637 15.07 -14.91 -25.03
N GLU A 638 13.84 -15.27 -25.39
CA GLU A 638 13.21 -14.84 -26.64
C GLU A 638 13.01 -13.32 -26.71
N GLN A 639 12.57 -12.69 -25.60
CA GLN A 639 12.43 -11.24 -25.50
C GLN A 639 13.79 -10.53 -25.62
N VAL A 640 14.79 -10.99 -24.87
CA VAL A 640 16.16 -10.42 -24.91
C VAL A 640 16.80 -10.61 -26.28
N ALA A 641 16.59 -11.74 -26.95
CA ALA A 641 17.05 -11.97 -28.32
C ALA A 641 16.36 -11.04 -29.36
N ARG A 642 15.15 -10.57 -29.07
CA ARG A 642 14.41 -9.58 -29.88
C ARG A 642 14.74 -8.12 -29.53
N TYR A 643 15.48 -7.83 -28.45
CA TYR A 643 15.70 -6.47 -27.93
C TYR A 643 15.99 -5.43 -29.02
N ASP A 644 16.88 -5.72 -29.98
CA ASP A 644 17.31 -4.73 -30.97
C ASP A 644 16.17 -4.27 -31.89
N SER A 645 15.17 -5.11 -32.16
CA SER A 645 13.99 -4.75 -32.97
C SER A 645 12.82 -4.16 -32.16
N LEU A 646 12.84 -4.25 -30.82
CA LEU A 646 11.78 -3.65 -29.98
C LEU A 646 11.81 -2.11 -30.04
N THR A 647 10.68 -1.49 -29.71
CA THR A 647 10.49 -0.05 -29.52
C THR A 647 9.86 0.22 -28.15
N VAL A 648 9.57 1.48 -27.82
CA VAL A 648 8.57 1.82 -26.81
C VAL A 648 7.29 2.15 -27.58
N PRO A 649 6.14 1.49 -27.31
CA PRO A 649 4.84 1.88 -27.85
C PRO A 649 4.46 3.29 -27.39
N LEU A 650 4.13 4.16 -28.34
CA LEU A 650 3.71 5.55 -28.13
C LEU A 650 2.64 5.90 -29.18
N VAL A 651 1.77 6.86 -28.87
CA VAL A 651 0.64 7.20 -29.76
C VAL A 651 1.08 7.79 -31.10
N SER A 652 0.37 7.41 -32.17
CA SER A 652 0.59 7.93 -33.53
C SER A 652 0.29 9.44 -33.61
N ASP A 653 1.04 10.15 -34.47
CA ASP A 653 0.73 11.53 -34.88
C ASP A 653 -0.68 11.64 -35.52
N ASP A 654 -1.25 10.54 -36.01
CA ASP A 654 -2.60 10.49 -36.58
C ASP A 654 -3.70 11.01 -35.62
N TYR A 655 -3.55 10.82 -34.30
CA TYR A 655 -4.49 11.35 -33.30
C TYR A 655 -4.54 12.88 -33.25
N LEU A 656 -3.44 13.54 -33.60
CA LEU A 656 -3.29 15.00 -33.57
C LEU A 656 -3.84 15.68 -34.83
N LEU A 657 -4.14 14.91 -35.87
CA LEU A 657 -4.67 15.46 -37.12
C LEU A 657 -6.04 16.12 -36.93
N THR A 658 -6.27 17.19 -37.69
CA THR A 658 -7.62 17.71 -37.95
C THR A 658 -8.38 16.68 -38.77
N LEU A 659 -9.59 16.33 -38.34
CA LEU A 659 -10.41 15.36 -39.07
C LEU A 659 -11.12 16.03 -40.24
N GLU A 660 -11.20 15.32 -41.36
CA GLU A 660 -12.05 15.74 -42.48
C GLU A 660 -13.54 15.69 -42.06
N PRO A 661 -14.42 16.60 -42.55
CA PRO A 661 -15.83 16.58 -42.18
C PRO A 661 -16.53 15.29 -42.64
N LYS A 662 -17.23 14.63 -41.71
CA LYS A 662 -18.06 13.44 -41.96
C LYS A 662 -19.31 13.46 -41.07
N PRO A 663 -20.50 13.09 -41.57
CA PRO A 663 -21.70 12.96 -40.73
C PRO A 663 -21.49 11.92 -39.64
N VAL A 664 -21.87 12.24 -38.40
CA VAL A 664 -21.57 11.37 -37.24
C VAL A 664 -22.31 10.03 -37.33
N GLY A 665 -23.56 10.03 -37.81
CA GLY A 665 -24.30 8.79 -38.08
C GLY A 665 -23.67 7.89 -39.15
N ASP A 666 -22.91 8.44 -40.11
CA ASP A 666 -22.17 7.63 -41.08
C ASP A 666 -20.97 6.94 -40.41
N ILE A 667 -20.30 7.60 -39.45
CA ILE A 667 -19.18 7.02 -38.68
C ILE A 667 -19.69 5.79 -37.91
N TYR A 668 -20.79 5.94 -37.17
CA TYR A 668 -21.37 4.84 -36.40
C TYR A 668 -21.85 3.69 -37.29
N SER A 669 -22.52 4.02 -38.40
CA SER A 669 -23.01 3.01 -39.36
C SER A 669 -21.87 2.24 -40.02
N GLU A 670 -20.77 2.90 -40.38
CA GLU A 670 -19.60 2.25 -40.98
C GLU A 670 -18.82 1.39 -39.98
N ILE A 671 -18.64 1.83 -38.71
CA ILE A 671 -18.00 1.00 -37.68
C ILE A 671 -18.84 -0.23 -37.36
N ALA A 672 -20.15 -0.06 -37.12
CA ALA A 672 -21.06 -1.17 -36.88
C ALA A 672 -21.10 -2.15 -38.07
N ALA A 673 -21.04 -1.66 -39.31
CA ALA A 673 -21.00 -2.51 -40.51
C ALA A 673 -19.66 -3.24 -40.73
N VAL A 674 -18.52 -2.65 -40.33
CA VAL A 674 -17.20 -3.32 -40.42
C VAL A 674 -17.04 -4.39 -39.34
N ALA A 675 -17.48 -4.10 -38.11
CA ALA A 675 -17.42 -5.05 -37.00
C ALA A 675 -18.58 -6.06 -36.96
N GLY A 676 -19.67 -5.82 -37.71
CA GLY A 676 -20.85 -6.70 -37.74
C GLY A 676 -21.73 -6.61 -36.49
N LEU A 677 -21.77 -5.43 -35.84
CA LEU A 677 -22.48 -5.23 -34.58
C LEU A 677 -24.00 -5.23 -34.75
N GLN A 678 -24.68 -5.72 -33.71
CA GLN A 678 -26.13 -5.64 -33.51
C GLN A 678 -26.45 -4.77 -32.29
N ASP A 679 -27.70 -4.30 -32.21
CA ASP A 679 -28.26 -3.54 -31.07
C ASP A 679 -27.36 -2.39 -30.57
N SER A 680 -26.82 -1.61 -31.51
CA SER A 680 -25.80 -0.62 -31.21
C SER A 680 -26.36 0.66 -30.58
N SER A 681 -25.60 1.21 -29.63
CA SER A 681 -25.88 2.44 -28.90
C SER A 681 -24.63 3.33 -28.85
N THR A 682 -24.83 4.64 -28.71
CA THR A 682 -23.75 5.62 -28.76
C THR A 682 -23.84 6.67 -27.68
N HIS A 683 -22.69 7.12 -27.20
CA HIS A 683 -22.55 8.24 -26.28
C HIS A 683 -21.48 9.19 -26.83
N GLU A 684 -21.77 10.49 -26.88
CA GLU A 684 -20.83 11.54 -27.29
C GLU A 684 -20.33 12.28 -26.06
N ARG A 685 -19.03 12.61 -26.01
CA ARG A 685 -18.42 13.37 -24.91
C ARG A 685 -17.75 14.65 -25.42
N GLU A 686 -17.81 15.69 -24.61
CA GLU A 686 -17.06 16.93 -24.83
C GLU A 686 -15.67 16.84 -24.18
N SER A 687 -14.66 17.44 -24.81
CA SER A 687 -13.31 17.56 -24.28
C SER A 687 -12.66 18.85 -24.76
N ARG A 688 -11.61 19.33 -24.06
CA ARG A 688 -11.00 20.65 -24.30
C ARG A 688 -10.64 20.95 -25.77
N PHE A 689 -10.20 19.94 -26.53
CA PHE A 689 -9.62 20.10 -27.87
C PHE A 689 -10.44 19.45 -28.99
N PHE A 690 -11.38 18.56 -28.66
CA PHE A 690 -12.17 17.77 -29.61
C PHE A 690 -13.40 17.18 -28.92
N ARG A 691 -14.29 16.60 -29.71
CA ARG A 691 -15.39 15.75 -29.23
C ARG A 691 -14.98 14.29 -29.41
N SER A 692 -15.38 13.40 -28.51
CA SER A 692 -15.16 11.95 -28.64
C SER A 692 -16.49 11.20 -28.67
N PHE A 693 -16.45 9.94 -29.09
CA PHE A 693 -17.60 9.03 -29.03
C PHE A 693 -17.23 7.72 -28.36
N GLU A 694 -18.22 7.07 -27.78
CA GLU A 694 -18.27 5.64 -27.49
C GLU A 694 -19.41 5.03 -28.33
N LEU A 695 -19.14 3.92 -29.01
CA LEU A 695 -20.10 3.11 -29.75
C LEU A 695 -20.04 1.68 -29.19
N ARG A 696 -21.13 1.23 -28.57
CA ARG A 696 -21.28 -0.11 -28.01
C ARG A 696 -22.26 -0.91 -28.84
N GLY A 697 -22.04 -2.21 -29.01
CA GLY A 697 -23.00 -3.12 -29.65
C GLY A 697 -22.61 -4.58 -29.46
N THR A 698 -23.55 -5.49 -29.68
CA THR A 698 -23.32 -6.93 -29.52
C THR A 698 -22.67 -7.52 -30.77
N TYR A 699 -21.59 -8.28 -30.59
CA TYR A 699 -21.00 -9.13 -31.64
C TYR A 699 -21.37 -10.58 -31.40
N ILE A 700 -21.89 -11.25 -32.44
CA ILE A 700 -22.22 -12.67 -32.44
C ILE A 700 -21.26 -13.38 -33.40
N GLY A 701 -20.45 -14.29 -32.86
CA GLY A 701 -19.34 -14.93 -33.56
C GLY A 701 -19.69 -16.24 -34.27
N GLY A 702 -18.68 -17.10 -34.40
CA GLY A 702 -18.85 -18.49 -34.83
C GLY A 702 -19.32 -19.38 -33.68
N THR A 703 -19.40 -20.70 -33.93
CA THR A 703 -19.52 -21.70 -32.85
C THR A 703 -18.44 -21.45 -31.79
N ALA A 704 -18.80 -21.48 -30.52
CA ALA A 704 -17.85 -21.34 -29.43
C ALA A 704 -16.87 -22.53 -29.41
N GLU A 705 -15.57 -22.24 -29.36
CA GLU A 705 -14.50 -23.24 -29.16
C GLU A 705 -13.96 -23.24 -27.72
N GLY A 706 -14.48 -22.34 -26.87
CA GLY A 706 -14.16 -22.21 -25.45
C GLY A 706 -13.46 -20.89 -25.14
N LYS A 707 -13.68 -20.35 -23.93
CA LYS A 707 -13.33 -18.97 -23.54
C LYS A 707 -11.96 -18.48 -24.03
N GLU A 708 -10.89 -19.25 -23.85
CA GLU A 708 -9.53 -18.89 -24.31
C GLU A 708 -9.43 -18.75 -25.85
N GLN A 709 -9.93 -19.74 -26.59
CA GLN A 709 -9.89 -19.75 -28.05
C GLN A 709 -10.86 -18.72 -28.66
N ASP A 710 -12.02 -18.52 -28.04
CA ASP A 710 -12.98 -17.47 -28.40
C ASP A 710 -12.40 -16.07 -28.11
N TRP A 711 -11.67 -15.90 -27.00
CA TRP A 711 -10.98 -14.66 -26.63
C TRP A 711 -9.86 -14.31 -27.61
N HIS A 712 -8.97 -15.26 -27.93
CA HIS A 712 -7.93 -15.06 -28.94
C HIS A 712 -8.51 -14.74 -30.33
N THR A 713 -9.65 -15.35 -30.67
CA THR A 713 -10.40 -15.07 -31.90
C THR A 713 -10.97 -13.64 -31.88
N MET A 714 -11.63 -13.24 -30.79
CA MET A 714 -12.22 -11.90 -30.64
C MET A 714 -11.16 -10.79 -30.59
N ASN A 715 -10.00 -11.04 -29.96
CA ASN A 715 -8.86 -10.12 -29.95
C ASN A 715 -8.32 -9.90 -31.38
N SER A 716 -8.11 -10.99 -32.13
CA SER A 716 -7.69 -10.95 -33.53
C SER A 716 -8.71 -10.25 -34.43
N LEU A 717 -10.01 -10.48 -34.20
CA LEU A 717 -11.10 -9.81 -34.92
C LEU A 717 -11.14 -8.32 -34.62
N THR A 718 -10.99 -7.92 -33.36
CA THR A 718 -11.04 -6.51 -32.94
C THR A 718 -9.92 -5.70 -33.58
N ASP A 719 -8.68 -6.19 -33.55
CA ASP A 719 -7.57 -5.54 -34.26
C ASP A 719 -7.80 -5.56 -35.79
N GLY A 720 -8.36 -6.63 -36.34
CA GLY A 720 -8.77 -6.70 -37.74
C GLY A 720 -9.83 -5.65 -38.14
N PHE A 721 -10.83 -5.39 -37.30
CA PHE A 721 -11.83 -4.34 -37.53
C PHE A 721 -11.18 -2.95 -37.51
N LEU A 722 -10.31 -2.68 -36.53
CA LEU A 722 -9.60 -1.41 -36.41
C LEU A 722 -8.63 -1.17 -37.57
N GLN A 723 -7.97 -2.23 -38.07
CA GLN A 723 -7.16 -2.19 -39.28
C GLN A 723 -8.02 -1.92 -40.53
N ALA A 724 -9.13 -2.62 -40.72
CA ALA A 724 -10.05 -2.42 -41.85
C ALA A 724 -10.69 -1.02 -41.87
N LEU A 725 -10.99 -0.44 -40.70
CA LEU A 725 -11.41 0.96 -40.56
C LEU A 725 -10.27 1.92 -40.94
N SER A 726 -9.02 1.59 -40.62
CA SER A 726 -7.85 2.41 -40.95
C SER A 726 -7.49 2.43 -42.45
N GLU A 727 -7.99 1.48 -43.23
CA GLU A 727 -7.91 1.48 -44.70
C GLU A 727 -8.99 2.35 -45.37
N GLN A 728 -10.03 2.78 -44.63
CA GLN A 728 -11.09 3.63 -45.19
C GLN A 728 -10.61 5.06 -45.47
N PRO A 729 -11.24 5.80 -46.40
CA PRO A 729 -10.75 7.12 -46.82
C PRO A 729 -10.82 8.24 -45.76
N TRP A 730 -11.53 8.04 -44.64
CA TRP A 730 -11.70 9.06 -43.61
C TRP A 730 -10.63 8.96 -42.53
N ASN A 731 -9.83 10.01 -42.34
CA ASN A 731 -8.66 10.00 -41.47
C ASN A 731 -8.98 9.77 -39.98
N GLY A 732 -10.19 10.10 -39.53
CA GLY A 732 -10.61 9.90 -38.14
C GLY A 732 -10.66 8.44 -37.68
N TYR A 733 -10.79 7.47 -38.59
CA TYR A 733 -10.78 6.04 -38.20
C TYR A 733 -9.47 5.57 -37.58
N LYS A 734 -8.36 6.27 -37.85
CA LYS A 734 -7.08 6.00 -37.19
C LYS A 734 -7.06 6.41 -35.71
N THR A 735 -8.01 7.22 -35.27
CA THR A 735 -8.17 7.60 -33.84
C THR A 735 -9.01 6.58 -33.06
N VAL A 736 -9.53 5.56 -33.73
CA VAL A 736 -10.43 4.60 -33.10
C VAL A 736 -9.62 3.52 -32.38
N THR A 737 -9.86 3.38 -31.08
CA THR A 737 -9.52 2.20 -30.26
C THR A 737 -10.76 1.33 -30.11
N GLY A 738 -10.59 0.06 -29.73
CA GLY A 738 -11.71 -0.85 -29.50
C GLY A 738 -11.36 -2.03 -28.61
N TYR A 739 -12.36 -2.48 -27.85
CA TYR A 739 -12.26 -3.57 -26.88
C TYR A 739 -13.57 -4.37 -26.83
N PHE A 740 -13.57 -5.46 -26.07
CA PHE A 740 -14.72 -6.34 -25.92
C PHE A 740 -14.81 -6.88 -24.48
N THR A 741 -16.03 -7.09 -24.00
CA THR A 741 -16.37 -7.50 -22.63
C THR A 741 -17.54 -8.50 -22.63
N ASN A 742 -17.87 -9.04 -21.47
CA ASN A 742 -19.09 -9.84 -21.25
C ASN A 742 -19.20 -11.08 -22.17
N TYR A 743 -18.15 -11.93 -22.17
CA TYR A 743 -18.16 -13.22 -22.86
C TYR A 743 -19.34 -14.08 -22.40
N ARG A 744 -20.08 -14.62 -23.37
CA ARG A 744 -21.18 -15.56 -23.16
C ARG A 744 -21.37 -16.45 -24.39
N VAL A 745 -22.08 -17.56 -24.23
CA VAL A 745 -22.45 -18.45 -25.34
C VAL A 745 -23.96 -18.38 -25.55
N ASP A 746 -24.41 -18.23 -26.80
CA ASP A 746 -25.85 -18.17 -27.10
C ASP A 746 -26.51 -19.55 -27.25
N HIS A 747 -27.84 -19.56 -27.31
CA HIS A 747 -28.65 -20.76 -27.47
C HIS A 747 -28.47 -21.51 -28.82
N GLU A 748 -27.71 -20.95 -29.77
CA GLU A 748 -27.29 -21.63 -31.01
C GLU A 748 -25.85 -22.16 -30.91
N GLY A 749 -25.19 -22.01 -29.75
CA GLY A 749 -23.84 -22.48 -29.46
C GLY A 749 -22.74 -21.57 -29.97
N ARG A 750 -23.01 -20.28 -30.19
CA ARG A 750 -22.02 -19.29 -30.67
C ARG A 750 -21.45 -18.45 -29.54
N PHE A 751 -20.19 -18.05 -29.66
CA PHE A 751 -19.64 -17.05 -28.75
C PHE A 751 -20.22 -15.66 -29.03
N VAL A 752 -20.47 -14.90 -27.97
CA VAL A 752 -21.04 -13.55 -28.02
C VAL A 752 -20.25 -12.64 -27.08
N TYR A 753 -20.01 -11.41 -27.52
CA TYR A 753 -19.34 -10.37 -26.75
C TYR A 753 -20.11 -9.05 -26.89
N ASP A 754 -19.99 -8.18 -25.88
CA ASP A 754 -20.24 -6.76 -26.07
C ASP A 754 -18.96 -6.12 -26.60
N VAL A 755 -19.06 -5.30 -27.64
CA VAL A 755 -17.90 -4.69 -28.32
C VAL A 755 -18.06 -3.18 -28.28
N VAL A 756 -16.98 -2.51 -27.91
CA VAL A 756 -16.95 -1.06 -27.69
C VAL A 756 -15.85 -0.44 -28.55
N PHE A 757 -16.20 0.62 -29.27
CA PHE A 757 -15.29 1.45 -30.05
C PHE A 757 -15.28 2.87 -29.49
N HIS A 758 -14.10 3.46 -29.31
CA HIS A 758 -13.93 4.84 -28.87
C HIS A 758 -13.09 5.62 -29.89
N GLY A 759 -13.44 6.86 -30.20
CA GLY A 759 -12.68 7.67 -31.16
C GLY A 759 -13.04 9.15 -31.21
N LYS A 760 -12.30 9.90 -32.05
CA LYS A 760 -12.41 11.35 -32.22
C LYS A 760 -13.48 11.71 -33.25
N LEU A 761 -14.32 12.71 -32.98
CA LEU A 761 -15.32 13.24 -33.91
C LEU A 761 -14.83 14.52 -34.61
N PRO A 762 -15.34 14.86 -35.81
CA PRO A 762 -15.10 16.14 -36.46
C PRO A 762 -15.62 17.33 -35.62
N ALA A 763 -14.98 18.49 -35.77
CA ALA A 763 -15.58 19.75 -35.36
C ALA A 763 -16.73 20.11 -36.32
N ASP A 764 -17.89 20.49 -35.77
CA ASP A 764 -19.13 20.85 -36.49
C ASP A 764 -19.65 19.80 -37.50
N GLY A 765 -20.03 18.62 -36.99
CA GLY A 765 -20.96 17.70 -37.66
C GLY A 765 -22.40 17.94 -37.20
N ASP A 766 -23.35 18.07 -38.14
CA ASP A 766 -24.75 18.40 -37.85
C ASP A 766 -25.42 17.33 -36.95
N ALA A 767 -26.18 17.78 -35.94
CA ALA A 767 -26.82 16.92 -34.94
C ALA A 767 -28.02 16.19 -35.56
N GLY A 768 -27.72 15.11 -36.29
CA GLY A 768 -28.70 14.29 -36.99
C GLY A 768 -29.78 13.78 -36.05
N LYS A 769 -31.03 14.19 -36.28
CA LYS A 769 -32.16 13.76 -35.47
C LYS A 769 -32.29 12.24 -35.47
N ASN A 770 -32.36 11.67 -34.26
CA ASN A 770 -32.76 10.29 -34.04
C ASN A 770 -34.12 10.02 -34.73
N PRO A 771 -34.28 9.00 -35.60
CA PRO A 771 -35.51 8.79 -36.35
C PRO A 771 -36.75 8.46 -35.51
N ASP A 772 -36.58 7.91 -34.30
CA ASP A 772 -37.65 7.21 -33.58
C ASP A 772 -38.32 7.99 -32.43
N ASP A 773 -38.06 9.29 -32.27
CA ASP A 773 -38.85 10.17 -31.38
C ASP A 773 -40.24 10.48 -31.98
N ASN A 774 -41.13 9.48 -31.93
CA ASN A 774 -42.55 9.65 -32.21
C ASN A 774 -43.29 10.22 -30.97
N GLY A 775 -42.95 11.45 -30.58
CA GLY A 775 -43.54 12.13 -29.44
C GLY A 775 -45.08 12.24 -29.51
N VAL A 776 -45.78 11.39 -28.74
CA VAL A 776 -47.23 11.47 -28.56
C VAL A 776 -47.57 12.42 -27.40
N GLN A 777 -48.31 13.47 -27.73
CA GLN A 777 -48.63 14.58 -26.84
C GLN A 777 -49.67 14.17 -25.76
N LEU A 778 -49.29 14.27 -24.47
CA LEU A 778 -50.19 14.06 -23.33
C LEU A 778 -51.33 15.11 -23.29
N PRO A 779 -52.60 14.67 -23.13
CA PRO A 779 -53.70 15.49 -22.64
C PRO A 779 -54.07 15.13 -21.18
N ASP A 780 -54.54 16.13 -20.43
CA ASP A 780 -54.84 16.04 -19.00
C ASP A 780 -56.26 15.48 -18.69
N GLY A 781 -56.38 14.78 -17.55
CA GLY A 781 -57.61 14.54 -16.78
C GLY A 781 -58.80 13.79 -17.42
N GLY A 782 -59.03 12.53 -17.02
CA GLY A 782 -60.29 11.81 -17.32
C GLY A 782 -60.57 10.60 -16.42
N THR A 783 -61.69 10.62 -15.68
CA THR A 783 -62.13 9.51 -14.80
C THR A 783 -63.10 8.55 -15.51
N GLY A 784 -63.01 7.25 -15.24
CA GLY A 784 -63.95 6.24 -15.73
C GLY A 784 -63.76 4.88 -15.03
N ASN A 785 -64.84 4.13 -14.82
CA ASN A 785 -64.88 2.85 -14.10
C ASN A 785 -65.57 1.77 -14.95
N GLU A 786 -65.31 0.48 -14.65
CA GLU A 786 -66.00 -0.73 -15.15
C GLU A 786 -65.91 -1.02 -16.68
N GLY A 787 -65.77 -2.26 -17.16
CA GLY A 787 -65.45 -3.52 -16.46
C GLY A 787 -65.77 -4.82 -17.24
N ASN A 788 -65.08 -5.90 -16.87
CA ASN A 788 -65.52 -7.32 -16.85
C ASN A 788 -65.64 -8.18 -18.14
N GLU A 789 -65.18 -9.45 -18.04
CA GLU A 789 -65.45 -10.68 -18.85
C GLU A 789 -65.25 -10.63 -20.40
N GLY A 790 -64.81 -11.67 -21.13
CA GLY A 790 -64.43 -13.09 -20.89
C GLY A 790 -64.41 -13.82 -22.27
N ALA A 791 -63.88 -15.04 -22.49
CA ALA A 791 -63.21 -16.01 -21.62
C ALA A 791 -62.43 -17.08 -22.46
N GLU A 792 -61.55 -17.85 -21.79
CA GLU A 792 -61.21 -19.28 -22.00
C GLU A 792 -60.75 -19.84 -23.36
N ASP A 793 -59.49 -20.32 -23.43
CA ASP A 793 -59.07 -21.76 -23.47
C ASP A 793 -57.52 -21.81 -23.43
N GLY A 794 -56.79 -22.71 -22.74
CA GLY A 794 -57.18 -23.79 -21.84
C GLY A 794 -56.30 -25.04 -21.97
N GLY A 795 -54.97 -24.92 -21.76
CA GLY A 795 -54.02 -26.03 -21.95
C GLY A 795 -52.92 -26.10 -20.89
N HIS A 796 -53.06 -27.02 -19.94
CA HIS A 796 -52.01 -27.36 -18.98
C HIS A 796 -51.06 -28.44 -19.52
N ASP A 797 -49.77 -28.12 -19.51
CA ASP A 797 -48.73 -28.93 -18.87
C ASP A 797 -47.99 -27.96 -17.90
N GLY A 798 -47.31 -28.38 -16.83
CA GLY A 798 -47.05 -29.75 -16.37
C GLY A 798 -45.81 -29.89 -15.47
N GLY A 799 -45.10 -28.79 -15.17
CA GLY A 799 -43.88 -28.76 -14.36
C GLY A 799 -44.10 -28.80 -12.84
N GLN A 800 -43.08 -29.27 -12.10
CA GLN A 800 -43.06 -29.31 -10.63
C GLN A 800 -42.46 -28.01 -10.05
N PRO A 801 -42.81 -27.59 -8.81
CA PRO A 801 -42.26 -26.38 -8.18
C PRO A 801 -40.82 -26.50 -7.64
N ASN A 802 -40.18 -27.66 -7.81
CA ASN A 802 -38.90 -28.02 -7.20
C ASN A 802 -37.94 -28.58 -8.27
N ALA A 803 -37.76 -27.81 -9.33
CA ALA A 803 -36.81 -28.09 -10.39
C ALA A 803 -36.04 -26.80 -10.67
N ASP A 804 -34.76 -26.95 -10.98
CA ASP A 804 -33.92 -25.85 -11.43
C ASP A 804 -34.38 -25.34 -12.81
N HIS A 805 -34.02 -24.11 -13.18
CA HIS A 805 -34.57 -23.47 -14.38
C HIS A 805 -33.62 -22.49 -15.08
N GLU A 806 -32.96 -22.98 -16.13
CA GLU A 806 -32.01 -22.18 -16.92
C GLU A 806 -32.62 -21.12 -17.86
N PRO A 807 -31.87 -20.03 -18.13
CA PRO A 807 -30.63 -19.63 -17.45
C PRO A 807 -30.94 -19.00 -16.08
N ASN A 808 -30.07 -19.22 -15.10
CA ASN A 808 -30.17 -18.62 -13.77
C ASN A 808 -28.87 -17.96 -13.25
N ASP A 809 -27.92 -17.70 -14.14
CA ASP A 809 -26.54 -17.23 -13.90
C ASP A 809 -26.42 -15.86 -13.17
N SER A 810 -27.53 -15.13 -12.98
CA SER A 810 -27.52 -13.77 -12.41
C SER A 810 -28.69 -13.52 -11.44
N TRP A 811 -28.54 -12.53 -10.57
CA TRP A 811 -29.56 -12.17 -9.57
C TRP A 811 -30.90 -11.75 -10.21
N GLU A 812 -30.89 -11.16 -11.42
CA GLU A 812 -32.10 -10.84 -12.18
C GLU A 812 -32.85 -12.10 -12.68
N GLN A 813 -32.11 -13.18 -12.92
CA GLN A 813 -32.62 -14.47 -13.40
C GLN A 813 -32.95 -15.43 -12.25
N ALA A 814 -32.46 -15.14 -11.04
CA ALA A 814 -32.37 -16.08 -9.93
C ALA A 814 -33.66 -16.82 -9.55
N VAL A 815 -33.56 -18.15 -9.39
CA VAL A 815 -34.70 -19.05 -9.14
C VAL A 815 -35.28 -18.81 -7.74
N PRO A 816 -36.59 -18.47 -7.61
CA PRO A 816 -37.20 -18.18 -6.31
C PRO A 816 -37.49 -19.46 -5.51
N LEU A 817 -36.90 -19.55 -4.32
CA LEU A 817 -37.13 -20.60 -3.32
C LEU A 817 -38.31 -20.22 -2.42
N ASP A 818 -39.12 -21.21 -2.03
CA ASP A 818 -40.29 -20.99 -1.16
C ASP A 818 -39.96 -20.90 0.35
N GLY A 819 -38.68 -21.06 0.70
CA GLY A 819 -38.16 -21.02 2.07
C GLY A 819 -38.62 -22.16 2.98
N THR A 820 -39.23 -23.23 2.45
CA THR A 820 -39.79 -24.32 3.27
C THR A 820 -38.77 -25.40 3.69
N GLY A 821 -37.50 -25.27 3.31
CA GLY A 821 -36.50 -26.34 3.41
C GLY A 821 -36.71 -27.47 2.39
N ALA A 822 -37.54 -27.26 1.37
CA ALA A 822 -37.61 -28.16 0.23
C ALA A 822 -36.31 -28.08 -0.59
N PRO A 823 -35.68 -29.22 -0.93
CA PRO A 823 -34.45 -29.20 -1.72
C PRO A 823 -34.68 -28.83 -3.19
N VAL A 824 -33.68 -28.19 -3.77
CA VAL A 824 -33.50 -28.05 -5.22
C VAL A 824 -32.19 -28.74 -5.61
N SER A 825 -32.07 -29.17 -6.86
CA SER A 825 -30.86 -29.81 -7.39
C SER A 825 -30.56 -29.29 -8.79
N GLY A 826 -29.48 -28.52 -8.90
CA GLY A 826 -28.90 -28.04 -10.14
C GLY A 826 -27.65 -28.81 -10.57
N LYS A 827 -27.01 -28.33 -11.64
CA LYS A 827 -25.91 -29.05 -12.28
C LYS A 827 -24.97 -28.15 -13.10
N LEU A 828 -23.94 -27.66 -12.43
CA LEU A 828 -22.88 -26.86 -13.04
C LEU A 828 -22.04 -27.66 -14.06
N SER A 829 -21.41 -26.95 -14.99
CA SER A 829 -20.46 -27.45 -15.98
C SER A 829 -19.39 -26.41 -16.33
N ASP A 830 -18.44 -26.72 -17.21
CA ASP A 830 -17.40 -25.75 -17.60
C ASP A 830 -17.93 -24.53 -18.39
N THR A 831 -19.12 -24.63 -18.98
CA THR A 831 -19.82 -23.55 -19.70
C THR A 831 -20.92 -22.86 -18.90
N ASP A 832 -21.18 -23.35 -17.68
CA ASP A 832 -22.37 -23.08 -16.88
C ASP A 832 -21.96 -23.14 -15.41
N ARG A 833 -21.33 -22.06 -14.93
CA ARG A 833 -20.41 -22.12 -13.78
C ARG A 833 -20.96 -21.58 -12.46
N VAL A 834 -22.12 -20.95 -12.48
CA VAL A 834 -22.78 -20.37 -11.31
C VAL A 834 -24.29 -20.37 -11.47
N ASP A 835 -24.99 -20.93 -10.50
CA ASP A 835 -26.45 -20.94 -10.40
C ASP A 835 -26.86 -19.97 -9.28
N VAL A 836 -27.79 -19.06 -9.53
CA VAL A 836 -28.29 -18.10 -8.54
C VAL A 836 -29.73 -18.43 -8.14
N TYR A 837 -29.92 -18.62 -6.84
CA TYR A 837 -31.22 -18.78 -6.21
C TYR A 837 -31.58 -17.53 -5.41
N ARG A 838 -32.87 -17.29 -5.13
CA ARG A 838 -33.28 -16.22 -4.21
C ARG A 838 -34.33 -16.65 -3.20
N PHE A 839 -34.32 -16.03 -2.02
CA PHE A 839 -35.34 -16.22 -0.98
C PHE A 839 -35.67 -14.93 -0.25
N ASP A 840 -36.92 -14.80 0.20
CA ASP A 840 -37.42 -13.59 0.86
C ASP A 840 -37.41 -13.77 2.39
N ALA A 841 -36.52 -13.05 3.09
CA ALA A 841 -36.54 -12.99 4.54
C ALA A 841 -37.64 -12.01 5.01
N ALA A 842 -38.78 -12.53 5.46
CA ALA A 842 -39.95 -11.70 5.81
C ALA A 842 -39.80 -10.91 7.14
N LYS A 843 -38.77 -11.21 7.93
CA LYS A 843 -38.45 -10.62 9.24
C LYS A 843 -36.98 -10.96 9.58
N ALA A 844 -36.43 -10.32 10.61
CA ALA A 844 -35.14 -10.73 11.14
C ALA A 844 -35.22 -12.15 11.75
N GLU A 845 -34.49 -13.11 11.17
CA GLU A 845 -34.30 -14.47 11.68
C GLU A 845 -33.10 -15.16 11.02
N GLN A 846 -32.48 -16.12 11.70
CA GLN A 846 -31.42 -16.95 11.12
C GLN A 846 -31.97 -17.86 10.02
N TRP A 847 -31.24 -17.98 8.92
CA TRP A 847 -31.50 -18.94 7.83
C TRP A 847 -30.29 -19.85 7.65
N ASN A 848 -30.54 -21.14 7.49
CA ASN A 848 -29.54 -22.17 7.23
C ASN A 848 -29.47 -22.47 5.73
N ILE A 849 -28.25 -22.61 5.22
CA ILE A 849 -27.96 -23.01 3.85
C ILE A 849 -27.10 -24.29 3.90
N GLU A 850 -27.59 -25.34 3.28
CA GLU A 850 -26.94 -26.66 3.21
C GLU A 850 -26.79 -27.06 1.73
N LEU A 851 -25.57 -27.36 1.30
CA LEU A 851 -25.26 -27.83 -0.05
C LEU A 851 -24.62 -29.23 0.04
N GLU A 852 -25.16 -30.19 -0.72
CA GLU A 852 -24.56 -31.53 -0.92
C GLU A 852 -24.09 -31.67 -2.38
N THR A 853 -22.94 -32.32 -2.59
CA THR A 853 -22.31 -32.51 -3.91
C THR A 853 -22.03 -33.99 -4.20
N GLU A 854 -21.79 -34.36 -5.45
CA GLU A 854 -21.26 -35.70 -5.79
C GLU A 854 -19.78 -35.87 -5.43
N GLN A 855 -19.01 -34.78 -5.36
CA GLN A 855 -17.56 -34.78 -5.10
C GLN A 855 -17.20 -33.74 -4.04
N ALA A 856 -16.28 -34.08 -3.14
CA ALA A 856 -15.83 -33.16 -2.09
C ALA A 856 -15.14 -31.94 -2.72
N GLN A 857 -15.47 -30.74 -2.23
CA GLN A 857 -14.88 -29.46 -2.63
C GLN A 857 -15.01 -29.09 -4.12
N SER A 858 -15.96 -29.67 -4.88
CA SER A 858 -16.16 -29.33 -6.29
C SER A 858 -17.11 -28.15 -6.56
N VAL A 859 -18.03 -27.87 -5.63
CA VAL A 859 -18.99 -26.76 -5.68
C VAL A 859 -19.02 -26.07 -4.31
N ALA A 860 -19.11 -24.75 -4.31
CA ALA A 860 -19.24 -23.89 -3.13
C ALA A 860 -20.47 -22.98 -3.27
N TRP A 861 -20.78 -22.19 -2.23
CA TRP A 861 -21.82 -21.17 -2.29
C TRP A 861 -21.45 -19.92 -1.48
N VAL A 862 -22.02 -18.77 -1.87
CA VAL A 862 -22.05 -17.53 -1.07
C VAL A 862 -23.45 -16.92 -1.10
N VAL A 863 -23.79 -16.14 -0.07
CA VAL A 863 -25.11 -15.49 0.08
C VAL A 863 -24.93 -13.97 0.11
N HIS A 864 -25.69 -13.25 -0.70
CA HIS A 864 -25.73 -11.79 -0.77
C HIS A 864 -27.13 -11.24 -0.41
N HIS A 865 -27.22 -9.97 -0.05
CA HIS A 865 -28.47 -9.28 0.27
C HIS A 865 -28.80 -8.23 -0.80
N GLU A 866 -30.07 -7.94 -1.08
CA GLU A 866 -30.45 -6.97 -2.13
C GLU A 866 -29.93 -5.53 -1.89
N SER A 867 -29.53 -5.18 -0.67
CA SER A 867 -28.88 -3.89 -0.37
C SER A 867 -27.36 -3.88 -0.56
N ASP A 868 -26.73 -5.05 -0.66
CA ASP A 868 -25.29 -5.23 -0.85
C ASP A 868 -25.03 -6.57 -1.56
N LEU A 869 -24.86 -6.48 -2.88
CA LEU A 869 -24.50 -7.61 -3.75
C LEU A 869 -22.98 -7.74 -3.92
N ASN A 870 -22.18 -6.86 -3.33
CA ASN A 870 -20.72 -6.86 -3.46
C ASN A 870 -20.08 -7.64 -2.30
N ASN A 871 -20.58 -7.47 -1.07
CA ASN A 871 -20.17 -8.27 0.08
C ASN A 871 -21.11 -9.47 0.26
N TYR A 872 -20.56 -10.64 0.61
CA TYR A 872 -21.39 -11.77 1.03
C TYR A 872 -21.85 -11.60 2.48
N ALA A 873 -23.15 -11.75 2.71
CA ALA A 873 -23.76 -11.82 4.03
C ALA A 873 -23.50 -13.18 4.73
N ALA A 874 -23.23 -14.25 3.98
CA ALA A 874 -22.75 -15.53 4.52
C ALA A 874 -22.00 -16.39 3.50
N TYR A 875 -21.23 -17.34 4.02
CA TYR A 875 -20.44 -18.34 3.30
C TYR A 875 -20.44 -19.67 4.10
N PRO A 876 -19.89 -20.79 3.59
CA PRO A 876 -19.97 -22.08 4.26
C PRO A 876 -18.98 -22.14 5.43
N THR A 877 -19.51 -22.28 6.65
CA THR A 877 -18.72 -22.35 7.90
C THR A 877 -18.49 -23.78 8.40
N GLN A 878 -19.15 -24.78 7.79
CA GLN A 878 -19.06 -26.20 8.13
C GLN A 878 -18.84 -27.02 6.86
N VAL A 879 -17.89 -27.96 6.89
CA VAL A 879 -17.51 -28.79 5.74
C VAL A 879 -17.32 -30.24 6.20
N GLU A 880 -18.24 -31.12 5.82
CA GLU A 880 -18.19 -32.56 6.12
C GLU A 880 -18.19 -33.39 4.82
N GLY A 881 -17.00 -33.56 4.22
CA GLY A 881 -16.81 -34.41 3.05
C GLY A 881 -17.45 -33.86 1.78
N THR A 882 -18.64 -34.36 1.44
CA THR A 882 -19.44 -33.93 0.27
C THR A 882 -20.63 -33.06 0.65
N SER A 883 -20.61 -32.46 1.85
CA SER A 883 -21.59 -31.46 2.28
C SER A 883 -20.90 -30.23 2.85
N VAL A 884 -21.39 -29.05 2.48
CA VAL A 884 -20.93 -27.75 2.98
C VAL A 884 -22.14 -26.92 3.44
N ALA A 885 -22.08 -26.40 4.66
CA ALA A 885 -23.21 -25.78 5.33
C ALA A 885 -22.79 -24.52 6.10
N GLY A 886 -23.76 -23.66 6.37
CA GLY A 886 -23.58 -22.38 7.03
C GLY A 886 -24.93 -21.69 7.27
N SER A 887 -24.88 -20.48 7.80
CA SER A 887 -26.08 -19.71 8.14
C SER A 887 -25.87 -18.22 7.93
N VAL A 888 -26.94 -17.52 7.58
CA VAL A 888 -27.02 -16.06 7.57
C VAL A 888 -28.02 -15.60 8.61
N ASP A 889 -27.65 -14.62 9.43
CA ASP A 889 -28.59 -13.94 10.33
C ASP A 889 -29.33 -12.87 9.53
N ALA A 890 -30.36 -13.31 8.81
CA ALA A 890 -31.04 -12.50 7.81
C ALA A 890 -31.81 -11.34 8.44
N VAL A 891 -31.72 -10.16 7.82
CA VAL A 891 -32.60 -9.00 8.07
C VAL A 891 -33.81 -9.05 7.11
N PRO A 892 -34.85 -8.21 7.25
CA PRO A 892 -35.99 -8.25 6.34
C PRO A 892 -35.60 -7.73 4.93
N GLY A 893 -35.63 -8.62 3.92
CA GLY A 893 -35.27 -8.30 2.53
C GLY A 893 -35.07 -9.54 1.65
N THR A 894 -34.77 -9.32 0.37
CA THR A 894 -34.44 -10.39 -0.60
C THR A 894 -32.97 -10.80 -0.46
N TYR A 895 -32.71 -12.11 -0.42
CA TYR A 895 -31.38 -12.71 -0.41
C TYR A 895 -31.13 -13.54 -1.66
N TYR A 896 -29.88 -13.56 -2.12
CA TYR A 896 -29.43 -14.32 -3.30
C TYR A 896 -28.35 -15.31 -2.89
N VAL A 897 -28.53 -16.59 -3.23
CA VAL A 897 -27.57 -17.68 -3.00
C VAL A 897 -26.91 -18.02 -4.32
N TYR A 898 -25.63 -17.70 -4.45
CA TYR A 898 -24.81 -18.04 -5.62
C TYR A 898 -24.13 -19.38 -5.34
N VAL A 899 -24.40 -20.40 -6.16
CA VAL A 899 -23.81 -21.75 -6.08
C VAL A 899 -22.87 -21.92 -7.27
N TYR A 900 -21.56 -22.08 -7.04
CA TYR A 900 -20.55 -21.99 -8.10
C TYR A 900 -19.50 -23.10 -8.04
N THR A 901 -18.97 -23.48 -9.21
CA THR A 901 -18.05 -24.61 -9.34
C THR A 901 -16.60 -24.19 -9.14
N VAL A 902 -15.95 -24.85 -8.19
CA VAL A 902 -14.52 -24.71 -7.82
C VAL A 902 -13.65 -25.67 -8.65
N GLY A 903 -14.27 -26.68 -9.28
CA GLY A 903 -13.60 -27.66 -10.14
C GLY A 903 -13.84 -27.45 -11.63
N ASN A 904 -13.46 -28.46 -12.42
CA ASN A 904 -13.79 -28.57 -13.85
C ASN A 904 -14.70 -29.78 -14.10
N GLY A 905 -15.39 -29.77 -15.23
CA GLY A 905 -16.36 -30.78 -15.64
C GLY A 905 -17.73 -30.62 -15.00
N GLU A 906 -18.64 -31.56 -15.31
CA GLU A 906 -20.01 -31.58 -14.79
C GLU A 906 -20.06 -31.88 -13.29
N GLN A 907 -20.78 -31.05 -12.51
CA GLN A 907 -20.93 -31.18 -11.06
C GLN A 907 -22.39 -31.05 -10.64
N SER A 908 -23.04 -32.19 -10.33
CA SER A 908 -24.39 -32.20 -9.73
C SER A 908 -24.34 -31.82 -8.25
N TYR A 909 -25.32 -31.04 -7.79
CA TYR A 909 -25.47 -30.70 -6.37
C TYR A 909 -26.93 -30.75 -5.90
N ARG A 910 -27.13 -30.54 -4.61
CA ARG A 910 -28.44 -30.39 -3.95
C ARG A 910 -28.36 -29.29 -2.90
N LEU A 911 -29.14 -28.23 -3.09
CA LEU A 911 -29.24 -27.07 -2.21
C LEU A 911 -30.50 -27.18 -1.32
N VAL A 912 -30.38 -26.79 -0.05
CA VAL A 912 -31.49 -26.58 0.89
C VAL A 912 -31.31 -25.23 1.57
N VAL A 913 -32.38 -24.44 1.62
CA VAL A 913 -32.42 -23.13 2.28
C VAL A 913 -33.67 -23.07 3.17
N GLN A 914 -33.51 -22.77 4.47
CA GLN A 914 -34.60 -22.83 5.45
C GLN A 914 -34.37 -21.91 6.67
N PRO A 915 -35.43 -21.33 7.27
CA PRO A 915 -35.34 -20.66 8.56
C PRO A 915 -34.86 -21.58 9.69
N GLY A 916 -33.93 -21.10 10.52
CA GLY A 916 -33.35 -21.81 11.64
C GLY A 916 -34.37 -22.12 12.74
N THR A 917 -34.37 -23.35 13.26
CA THR A 917 -35.39 -23.84 14.21
C THR A 917 -35.18 -23.43 15.68
N GLY A 918 -34.68 -22.21 15.89
CA GLY A 918 -34.98 -21.36 17.03
C GLY A 918 -34.40 -21.71 18.41
N GLN A 919 -33.48 -20.85 18.87
CA GLN A 919 -33.69 -20.21 20.17
C GLN A 919 -33.81 -18.70 19.97
N VAL A 920 -34.78 -18.08 20.66
CA VAL A 920 -34.95 -16.63 20.64
C VAL A 920 -33.96 -16.03 21.63
N GLN A 921 -32.83 -15.54 21.13
CA GLN A 921 -32.08 -14.50 21.80
C GLN A 921 -32.90 -13.19 21.73
N GLU A 922 -32.78 -12.31 22.72
CA GLU A 922 -33.58 -11.07 22.73
C GLU A 922 -33.21 -10.19 21.52
N PRO A 923 -34.17 -9.46 20.92
CA PRO A 923 -33.92 -8.77 19.67
C PRO A 923 -32.86 -7.69 19.86
N ASP A 924 -31.83 -7.71 19.03
CA ASP A 924 -30.83 -6.65 19.01
C ASP A 924 -31.51 -5.31 18.80
N LEU A 925 -31.45 -4.49 19.85
CA LEU A 925 -31.72 -3.08 19.72
C LEU A 925 -30.63 -2.52 18.80
N PRO A 926 -30.98 -1.76 17.74
CA PRO A 926 -29.98 -1.21 16.82
C PRO A 926 -28.91 -0.47 17.63
N PRO A 927 -27.65 -0.39 17.18
CA PRO A 927 -26.55 0.13 18.00
C PRO A 927 -26.88 1.45 18.70
N PHE A 928 -26.29 1.65 19.87
CA PHE A 928 -26.32 2.94 20.55
C PHE A 928 -25.36 3.87 19.79
N GLU A 929 -25.88 4.56 18.78
CA GLU A 929 -25.18 5.66 18.12
C GLU A 929 -24.85 6.75 19.14
N GLU A 930 -23.62 7.24 19.12
CA GLU A 930 -23.19 8.39 19.92
C GLU A 930 -23.78 9.71 19.38
N THR A 931 -23.46 10.83 20.02
CA THR A 931 -23.89 12.16 19.59
C THR A 931 -22.87 13.20 20.02
N GLU A 932 -22.28 13.89 19.05
CA GLU A 932 -21.18 14.84 19.27
C GLU A 932 -21.62 16.27 19.61
N PRO A 933 -20.82 17.01 20.42
CA PRO A 933 -19.53 16.61 21.02
C PRO A 933 -19.69 15.90 22.39
N ASN A 934 -19.05 14.74 22.59
CA ASN A 934 -19.19 13.94 23.82
C ASN A 934 -17.92 13.87 24.71
N ASP A 935 -16.88 14.65 24.38
CA ASP A 935 -15.53 14.58 24.96
C ASP A 935 -15.36 14.98 26.46
N THR A 936 -16.44 15.14 27.23
CA THR A 936 -16.42 15.50 28.67
C THR A 936 -17.51 14.81 29.51
N PRO A 937 -17.31 14.59 30.83
CA PRO A 937 -18.39 14.11 31.73
C PRO A 937 -19.67 14.95 31.71
N GLU A 938 -19.57 16.24 31.41
CA GLU A 938 -20.69 17.16 31.26
C GLU A 938 -21.46 17.00 29.92
N THR A 939 -20.86 16.36 28.93
CA THR A 939 -21.44 16.05 27.61
C THR A 939 -21.54 14.54 27.32
N ALA A 940 -21.21 13.70 28.30
CA ALA A 940 -21.05 12.26 28.15
C ALA A 940 -22.33 11.54 27.71
N ASN A 941 -22.18 10.60 26.77
CA ASN A 941 -23.28 9.85 26.20
C ASN A 941 -23.72 8.68 27.10
N GLY A 942 -25.03 8.61 27.42
CA GLY A 942 -25.60 7.48 28.16
C GLY A 942 -26.72 7.85 29.16
N PRO A 943 -27.04 6.96 30.13
CA PRO A 943 -26.36 5.69 30.40
C PRO A 943 -26.40 4.70 29.23
N VAL A 944 -25.28 4.05 28.94
CA VAL A 944 -25.17 3.00 27.91
C VAL A 944 -25.94 1.76 28.39
N PRO A 945 -26.87 1.19 27.60
CA PRO A 945 -27.58 -0.02 27.98
C PRO A 945 -26.67 -1.26 27.97
N ALA A 946 -26.66 -2.02 29.06
CA ALA A 946 -25.89 -3.25 29.14
C ALA A 946 -26.26 -4.25 28.02
N GLY A 947 -25.24 -4.86 27.40
CA GLY A 947 -25.35 -5.78 26.27
C GLY A 947 -25.51 -5.10 24.90
N ARG A 948 -25.90 -3.82 24.82
CA ARG A 948 -26.09 -3.14 23.53
C ARG A 948 -24.74 -2.61 23.00
N PRO A 949 -24.36 -2.89 21.74
CA PRO A 949 -23.17 -2.29 21.15
C PRO A 949 -23.38 -0.77 20.94
N VAL A 950 -22.35 0.00 21.26
CA VAL A 950 -22.16 1.41 20.90
C VAL A 950 -21.32 1.45 19.63
N ILE A 951 -21.66 2.32 18.68
CA ILE A 951 -20.76 2.67 17.56
C ILE A 951 -20.24 4.08 17.82
N GLY A 952 -18.92 4.25 17.79
CA GLY A 952 -18.27 5.54 18.01
C GLY A 952 -17.10 5.82 17.07
N THR A 953 -16.79 7.11 16.89
CA THR A 953 -16.00 7.62 15.77
C THR A 953 -15.11 8.82 16.12
N LEU A 954 -13.93 8.55 16.68
CA LEU A 954 -12.94 9.59 17.02
C LEU A 954 -12.27 10.12 15.75
N ASN A 955 -12.87 11.13 15.10
CA ASN A 955 -12.45 11.62 13.78
C ASN A 955 -11.80 13.02 13.83
N GLY A 956 -10.67 13.18 13.13
CA GLY A 956 -9.93 14.42 12.96
C GLY A 956 -9.50 15.08 14.27
N CYS A 957 -10.14 16.21 14.57
CA CYS A 957 -9.84 17.06 15.74
C CYS A 957 -10.43 16.53 17.06
N ASP A 958 -11.43 15.66 17.00
CA ASP A 958 -11.87 14.91 18.17
C ASP A 958 -10.79 13.88 18.57
N LYS A 959 -10.72 13.56 19.87
CA LYS A 959 -9.68 12.75 20.52
C LYS A 959 -10.20 11.82 21.64
N GLN A 960 -11.40 12.02 22.18
CA GLN A 960 -11.93 11.16 23.25
C GLN A 960 -13.45 11.22 23.36
N ASP A 961 -14.08 10.08 23.65
CA ASP A 961 -15.47 9.95 24.03
C ASP A 961 -15.59 9.68 25.52
N VAL A 962 -16.72 10.03 26.11
CA VAL A 962 -17.07 9.74 27.50
C VAL A 962 -18.46 9.14 27.56
N PHE A 963 -18.55 7.90 28.05
CA PHE A 963 -19.81 7.18 28.23
C PHE A 963 -20.19 7.06 29.70
N ILE A 964 -21.48 7.19 29.99
CA ILE A 964 -22.04 6.98 31.33
C ILE A 964 -22.44 5.51 31.49
N ILE A 965 -22.01 4.88 32.59
CA ILE A 965 -22.44 3.53 33.00
C ILE A 965 -23.05 3.66 34.41
N ASP A 966 -24.33 3.31 34.55
CA ASP A 966 -25.03 3.28 35.84
C ASP A 966 -25.17 1.85 36.36
N VAL A 967 -24.68 1.59 37.58
CA VAL A 967 -24.72 0.28 38.23
C VAL A 967 -25.70 0.34 39.40
N ASP A 968 -26.89 -0.25 39.25
CA ASP A 968 -27.95 -0.24 40.28
C ASP A 968 -27.62 -1.10 41.51
N GLN A 969 -26.91 -2.22 41.30
CA GLN A 969 -26.51 -3.19 42.34
C GLN A 969 -25.12 -3.73 42.00
N PRO A 970 -24.31 -4.16 42.99
CA PRO A 970 -22.97 -4.69 42.73
C PRO A 970 -22.99 -5.86 41.72
N ALA A 971 -22.19 -5.72 40.67
CA ALA A 971 -22.23 -6.51 39.44
C ALA A 971 -20.81 -6.66 38.86
N GLU A 972 -20.60 -7.53 37.87
CA GLU A 972 -19.28 -7.77 37.28
C GLU A 972 -19.24 -7.16 35.87
N LEU A 973 -18.80 -5.90 35.80
CA LEU A 973 -18.68 -5.19 34.52
C LEU A 973 -17.66 -5.89 33.64
N GLN A 974 -18.07 -6.29 32.44
CA GLN A 974 -17.17 -6.66 31.36
C GLN A 974 -17.28 -5.57 30.29
N ILE A 975 -16.17 -4.89 30.01
CA ILE A 975 -16.10 -3.84 29.01
C ILE A 975 -15.22 -4.36 27.87
N GLU A 976 -15.70 -4.24 26.64
CA GLU A 976 -14.99 -4.66 25.44
C GLU A 976 -15.07 -3.56 24.38
N LEU A 977 -13.95 -3.30 23.70
CA LEU A 977 -13.91 -2.44 22.52
C LEU A 977 -13.25 -3.18 21.35
N GLU A 978 -13.92 -3.18 20.20
CA GLU A 978 -13.40 -3.67 18.93
C GLU A 978 -13.07 -2.51 17.99
N ARG A 979 -11.90 -2.58 17.35
CA ARG A 979 -11.44 -1.62 16.34
C ARG A 979 -11.99 -2.00 14.97
N GLN A 980 -12.80 -1.11 14.39
CA GLN A 980 -13.33 -1.25 13.03
C GLN A 980 -12.47 -0.48 12.02
N LEU A 981 -12.06 0.74 12.38
CA LEU A 981 -11.05 1.53 11.66
C LEU A 981 -10.01 2.05 12.65
N GLY A 982 -8.73 1.99 12.26
CA GLY A 982 -7.62 2.54 13.01
C GLY A 982 -7.16 1.70 14.21
N SER A 983 -5.85 1.75 14.49
CA SER A 983 -5.18 0.92 15.49
C SER A 983 -5.22 1.49 16.92
N GLY A 984 -5.39 2.81 17.01
CA GLY A 984 -4.81 3.65 18.07
C GLY A 984 -5.74 4.13 19.19
N VAL A 985 -6.70 3.31 19.58
CA VAL A 985 -7.71 3.62 20.61
C VAL A 985 -7.52 2.79 21.87
N ASN A 986 -7.85 3.35 23.03
CA ASN A 986 -7.85 2.67 24.33
C ASN A 986 -9.04 3.18 25.17
N TRP A 987 -9.33 2.54 26.31
CA TRP A 987 -10.38 2.99 27.22
C TRP A 987 -10.01 2.91 28.70
N LEU A 988 -10.64 3.77 29.52
CA LEU A 988 -10.40 3.89 30.97
C LEU A 988 -11.70 4.13 31.73
N LEU A 989 -11.99 3.28 32.72
CA LEU A 989 -13.16 3.41 33.59
C LEU A 989 -12.83 4.16 34.89
N TYR A 990 -13.63 5.16 35.23
CA TYR A 990 -13.56 5.92 36.49
C TYR A 990 -14.91 5.88 37.22
N ARG A 991 -14.93 6.13 38.53
CA ARG A 991 -16.18 6.36 39.28
C ARG A 991 -16.54 7.84 39.23
N GLU A 992 -17.83 8.16 39.22
CA GLU A 992 -18.30 9.56 39.29
C GLU A 992 -17.66 10.29 40.49
N GLY A 993 -16.90 11.35 40.21
CA GLY A 993 -16.23 12.17 41.22
C GLY A 993 -14.77 11.82 41.55
N ASP A 994 -14.20 10.72 41.03
CA ASP A 994 -12.74 10.45 41.13
C ASP A 994 -12.13 10.16 39.75
N THR A 995 -11.59 11.21 39.12
CA THR A 995 -10.84 11.14 37.86
C THR A 995 -9.32 11.03 38.07
N ALA A 996 -8.84 10.89 39.30
CA ALA A 996 -7.41 10.80 39.59
C ALA A 996 -6.87 9.36 39.53
N ARG A 997 -7.76 8.36 39.45
CA ARG A 997 -7.42 6.93 39.44
C ARG A 997 -8.42 6.14 38.60
N PRO A 998 -8.01 5.53 37.46
CA PRO A 998 -8.86 4.57 36.78
C PRO A 998 -9.07 3.33 37.66
N LEU A 999 -10.27 2.76 37.59
CA LEU A 999 -10.66 1.54 38.29
C LEU A 999 -10.50 0.30 37.41
N LEU A 1000 -10.65 0.48 36.09
CA LEU A 1000 -10.42 -0.56 35.08
C LEU A 1000 -9.80 0.07 33.82
N TYR A 1001 -9.01 -0.74 33.13
CA TYR A 1001 -8.41 -0.54 31.81
C TYR A 1001 -8.34 -1.93 31.14
N PRO A 1002 -8.14 -2.04 29.81
CA PRO A 1002 -8.03 -3.35 29.16
C PRO A 1002 -6.95 -4.24 29.78
N SER A 1003 -7.36 -5.42 30.24
CA SER A 1003 -6.48 -6.46 30.78
C SER A 1003 -6.17 -7.55 29.77
N GLU A 1004 -7.01 -7.69 28.74
CA GLU A 1004 -6.92 -8.70 27.70
C GLU A 1004 -7.01 -8.03 26.31
N MET A 1005 -6.29 -8.55 25.32
CA MET A 1005 -6.28 -8.06 23.94
C MET A 1005 -6.14 -9.23 22.97
N GLU A 1006 -7.03 -9.29 21.98
CA GLU A 1006 -7.09 -10.36 20.98
C GLU A 1006 -7.45 -9.74 19.61
N GLY A 1007 -6.47 -9.69 18.70
CA GLY A 1007 -6.62 -9.02 17.40
C GLY A 1007 -7.07 -7.56 17.55
N ASN A 1008 -8.22 -7.23 16.93
CA ASN A 1008 -8.78 -5.88 17.00
C ASN A 1008 -9.51 -5.58 18.32
N ARG A 1009 -9.79 -6.58 19.17
CA ARG A 1009 -10.59 -6.47 20.40
C ARG A 1009 -9.71 -6.25 21.65
N MET A 1010 -10.21 -5.47 22.60
CA MET A 1010 -9.59 -5.24 23.90
C MET A 1010 -10.64 -5.20 25.02
N SER A 1011 -10.43 -5.98 26.06
CA SER A 1011 -11.44 -6.25 27.11
C SER A 1011 -10.87 -6.16 28.53
N GLY A 1012 -11.76 -6.01 29.51
CA GLY A 1012 -11.42 -6.07 30.92
C GLY A 1012 -12.63 -6.22 31.83
N GLY A 1013 -12.43 -6.90 32.97
CA GLY A 1013 -13.47 -7.18 33.96
C GLY A 1013 -13.27 -6.43 35.28
N PHE A 1014 -14.35 -5.88 35.85
CA PHE A 1014 -14.33 -5.17 37.14
C PHE A 1014 -15.60 -5.43 37.97
N ALA A 1015 -15.40 -5.95 39.19
CA ALA A 1015 -16.46 -6.07 40.19
C ALA A 1015 -16.87 -4.68 40.72
N ALA A 1016 -17.93 -4.11 40.13
CA ALA A 1016 -18.44 -2.79 40.48
C ALA A 1016 -19.29 -2.81 41.75
N GLU A 1017 -19.30 -1.68 42.44
CA GLU A 1017 -20.31 -1.37 43.45
C GLU A 1017 -21.47 -0.62 42.81
N ALA A 1018 -22.60 -0.50 43.50
CA ALA A 1018 -23.66 0.40 43.06
C ALA A 1018 -23.16 1.86 42.97
N GLY A 1019 -23.55 2.56 41.89
CA GLY A 1019 -23.16 3.93 41.59
C GLY A 1019 -22.91 4.18 40.09
N ARG A 1020 -22.55 5.42 39.78
CA ARG A 1020 -22.21 5.87 38.42
C ARG A 1020 -20.72 5.77 38.12
N TYR A 1021 -20.42 5.42 36.89
CA TYR A 1021 -19.09 5.34 36.31
C TYR A 1021 -19.03 6.12 34.99
N HIS A 1022 -17.83 6.61 34.66
CA HIS A 1022 -17.52 7.23 33.37
C HIS A 1022 -16.46 6.38 32.67
N LEU A 1023 -16.80 5.87 31.49
CA LEU A 1023 -15.87 5.16 30.61
C LEU A 1023 -15.39 6.14 29.55
N TYR A 1024 -14.09 6.45 29.58
CA TYR A 1024 -13.46 7.26 28.54
C TYR A 1024 -12.95 6.32 27.46
N VAL A 1025 -13.34 6.51 26.21
CA VAL A 1025 -12.65 5.96 25.04
C VAL A 1025 -11.77 7.07 24.47
N TYR A 1026 -10.53 6.82 24.06
CA TYR A 1026 -9.66 7.88 23.55
C TYR A 1026 -8.63 7.38 22.56
N LYS A 1027 -8.31 8.21 21.57
CA LYS A 1027 -7.25 7.91 20.60
C LYS A 1027 -5.91 8.51 21.03
N TYR A 1028 -4.87 7.68 20.99
CA TYR A 1028 -3.49 8.04 21.29
C TYR A 1028 -2.66 8.28 20.01
N THR A 1029 -3.35 8.46 18.89
CA THR A 1029 -2.84 8.55 17.52
C THR A 1029 -3.54 9.67 16.74
N ASP A 1030 -3.02 9.98 15.55
CA ASP A 1030 -3.58 11.00 14.63
C ASP A 1030 -4.18 10.32 13.37
N GLU A 1031 -4.72 9.11 13.54
CA GLU A 1031 -5.58 8.43 12.56
C GLU A 1031 -7.07 8.65 12.92
N ASP A 1032 -8.00 8.37 12.01
CA ASP A 1032 -9.43 8.32 12.33
C ASP A 1032 -9.79 6.94 12.87
N ILE A 1033 -10.42 6.90 14.05
CA ILE A 1033 -10.80 5.64 14.71
C ILE A 1033 -12.30 5.46 14.57
N HIS A 1034 -12.74 4.32 14.03
CA HIS A 1034 -14.11 3.84 14.20
C HIS A 1034 -14.07 2.59 15.07
N TYR A 1035 -14.95 2.49 16.06
CA TYR A 1035 -14.93 1.38 17.01
C TYR A 1035 -16.34 0.94 17.40
N THR A 1036 -16.43 -0.30 17.86
CA THR A 1036 -17.63 -0.85 18.51
C THR A 1036 -17.31 -1.09 19.98
N LEU A 1037 -18.10 -0.52 20.88
CA LEU A 1037 -17.92 -0.64 22.33
C LEU A 1037 -19.11 -1.39 22.92
N GLN A 1038 -18.88 -2.43 23.73
CA GLN A 1038 -19.92 -3.14 24.45
C GLN A 1038 -19.62 -3.16 25.95
N VAL A 1039 -20.66 -3.01 26.77
CA VAL A 1039 -20.60 -3.07 28.23
C VAL A 1039 -21.60 -4.12 28.70
N GLN A 1040 -21.16 -5.12 29.45
CA GLN A 1040 -21.98 -6.18 30.06
C GLN A 1040 -21.87 -6.10 31.60
N HIS A 1041 -22.85 -6.63 32.34
CA HIS A 1041 -23.03 -6.47 33.81
C HIS A 1041 -23.43 -7.78 34.50
#